data_AF-A0A8W8JRD9-F1
#
_entry.id   AF-A0A8W8JRD9-F1
#
_cell.length_a   1.000
_cell.length_b   1.000
_cell.length_c   1.000
_cell.angle_alpha   90.00
_cell.angle_beta   90.00
_cell.angle_gamma   90.00
#
_symmetry.space_group_name_H-M   'P 1'
#
loop_
_entity.id
_entity.type
_entity.pdbx_description
1 polymer ?
#
loop_
_entity_poly.entity_id
_entity_poly.type
_entity_poly.pdbx_seq_one_letter_code
_entity_poly.pdbx_strand_id
1 'polypeptide(L)'
;RVGQIIISFAENNVTLLLQWAVDPEVRETTINFINLVLTCTSIPGHFPVDENFSNMFFTFWYLLQDGIQDPPVERSKVLHQMFCPIFLSLIQTLLIKVQYPEEEEYNSWTKDDKEEFRCYRQDIGDTMMYSYSILREPLLGFMCNTLNSGAENPKETQWQLIEAVFFLFTSVAENVDLEEEVHIPSMLSVLPKLPYNNVKYISAALKMIGSYSEWINCHPGYLNCVIPLILQGLQGLQNSEIAESATMSLKDVTGENLDHIQPHAPQILGACQHAFQSGLLKTRDSMRLMHSVGQVLSVMKYDDIMQYLTSLLSPLLQELQNLITREPSTPVKAAILSRLSILGSLFSSLDTERDKEDVKVKPRSTEPKPVAVLLQQLAPIIQGLLANWITDPGVIEGICAMFKHALKTLLDDFGLLSKDVAEMLVQMYQVNPSPAILDLSKQLIIMHHEDSQLSPVVVTLLGSLSTITLELFTKGPQNYTDVIEAFMNLLSQVLKKSKAILTTEQCVVQMKSLFHSALQALSLPEHQTVKATCSFLGEFLSAGETTPVIKALVQEEGSLLLDKILRAVGGESARGLVENLSDIFLMLNKHYPENMPVWMNQLLKQEGYPSPKVTKADKDIFIKAVLREKINKRKIREVSKEFSLKCRGMFGTEYAANTGFP
;
A
#
# COMPACT_ATOMS: atom_id res chain seq x y z
N ARG A 1 -22.29 34.01 3.65
CA ARG A 1 -21.63 35.34 3.69
C ARG A 1 -21.15 35.71 5.08
N VAL A 2 -22.01 35.87 6.11
CA VAL A 2 -21.55 36.20 7.48
C VAL A 2 -20.57 35.15 8.01
N GLY A 3 -20.91 33.87 7.97
CA GLY A 3 -19.99 32.87 8.46
C GLY A 3 -18.73 32.66 7.60
N GLN A 4 -18.74 33.01 6.31
CA GLN A 4 -17.52 33.05 5.49
C GLN A 4 -16.54 34.14 5.94
N ILE A 5 -17.06 35.27 6.43
CA ILE A 5 -16.24 36.34 7.02
C ILE A 5 -15.69 35.87 8.38
N ILE A 6 -16.54 35.25 9.21
CA ILE A 6 -16.15 34.72 10.51
C ILE A 6 -15.01 33.70 10.34
N ILE A 7 -15.16 32.74 9.44
CA ILE A 7 -14.16 31.68 9.28
C ILE A 7 -12.86 32.19 8.65
N SER A 8 -12.95 33.05 7.63
CA SER A 8 -11.75 33.64 7.02
C SER A 8 -10.95 34.46 8.03
N PHE A 9 -11.62 35.14 8.96
CA PHE A 9 -10.94 35.78 10.09
C PHE A 9 -10.36 34.74 11.06
N ALA A 10 -11.15 33.75 11.46
CA ALA A 10 -10.76 32.78 12.48
C ALA A 10 -9.53 31.94 12.07
N GLU A 11 -9.53 31.38 10.86
CA GLU A 11 -8.45 30.52 10.35
C GLU A 11 -7.13 31.26 10.15
N ASN A 12 -7.18 32.50 9.64
CA ASN A 12 -5.96 33.27 9.37
C ASN A 12 -5.35 33.89 10.65
N ASN A 13 -6.07 33.88 11.78
CA ASN A 13 -5.67 34.59 13.00
C ASN A 13 -5.67 33.69 14.25
N VAL A 14 -5.58 32.36 14.10
CA VAL A 14 -5.60 31.42 15.24
C VAL A 14 -4.53 31.75 16.29
N THR A 15 -3.31 32.05 15.89
CA THR A 15 -2.24 32.43 16.83
C THR A 15 -2.58 33.69 17.64
N LEU A 16 -3.25 34.66 17.02
CA LEU A 16 -3.72 35.89 17.70
C LEU A 16 -4.87 35.59 18.66
N LEU A 17 -5.83 34.75 18.25
CA LEU A 17 -6.93 34.32 19.11
C LEU A 17 -6.42 33.62 20.37
N LEU A 18 -5.41 32.75 20.25
CA LEU A 18 -4.79 32.09 21.40
C LEU A 18 -3.98 33.04 22.29
N GLN A 19 -3.42 34.11 21.73
CA GLN A 19 -2.80 35.17 22.53
C GLN A 19 -3.84 35.98 23.31
N TRP A 20 -4.92 36.41 22.65
CA TRP A 20 -6.00 37.18 23.27
C TRP A 20 -6.81 36.37 24.28
N ALA A 21 -6.93 35.05 24.12
CA ALA A 21 -7.57 34.18 25.11
C ALA A 21 -6.84 34.23 26.48
N VAL A 22 -5.52 34.39 26.47
CA VAL A 22 -4.74 34.47 27.72
C VAL A 22 -4.80 35.86 28.34
N ASP A 23 -4.97 36.91 27.53
CA ASP A 23 -5.03 38.31 27.98
C ASP A 23 -6.35 38.62 28.71
N PRO A 24 -6.32 38.98 30.02
CA PRO A 24 -7.53 39.27 30.80
C PRO A 24 -8.43 40.37 30.21
N GLU A 25 -7.88 41.36 29.49
CA GLU A 25 -8.66 42.49 28.98
C GLU A 25 -9.58 42.11 27.82
N VAL A 26 -9.14 41.16 26.98
CA VAL A 26 -9.83 40.76 25.74
C VAL A 26 -10.29 39.29 25.74
N ARG A 27 -9.99 38.54 26.81
CA ARG A 27 -10.34 37.12 26.96
C ARG A 27 -11.83 36.87 26.75
N GLU A 28 -12.69 37.61 27.42
CA GLU A 28 -14.14 37.38 27.36
C GLU A 28 -14.66 37.55 25.92
N THR A 29 -14.23 38.61 25.23
CA THR A 29 -14.59 38.83 23.82
C THR A 29 -14.08 37.71 22.91
N THR A 30 -12.85 37.23 23.15
CA THR A 30 -12.24 36.15 22.37
C THR A 30 -12.97 34.83 22.56
N ILE A 31 -13.29 34.45 23.80
CA ILE A 31 -14.05 33.23 24.09
C ILE A 31 -15.47 33.34 23.53
N ASN A 32 -16.12 34.50 23.61
CA ASN A 32 -17.42 34.73 22.98
C ASN A 32 -17.37 34.59 21.45
N PHE A 33 -16.29 35.05 20.81
CA PHE A 33 -16.08 34.84 19.37
C PHE A 33 -15.91 33.35 19.02
N ILE A 34 -15.16 32.59 19.81
CA ILE A 34 -14.97 31.15 19.57
C ILE A 34 -16.29 30.39 19.83
N ASN A 35 -17.08 30.79 20.82
CA ASN A 35 -18.42 30.26 21.04
C ASN A 35 -19.39 30.61 19.90
N LEU A 36 -19.21 31.75 19.23
CA LEU A 36 -19.95 32.06 18.00
C LEU A 36 -19.58 31.10 16.88
N VAL A 37 -18.29 30.75 16.72
CA VAL A 37 -17.86 29.72 15.76
C VAL A 37 -18.50 28.37 16.08
N LEU A 38 -18.52 27.97 17.35
CA LEU A 38 -19.22 26.75 17.80
C LEU A 38 -20.71 26.79 17.47
N THR A 39 -21.36 27.93 17.66
CA THR A 39 -22.77 28.11 17.29
C THR A 39 -23.00 27.95 15.78
N CYS A 40 -22.03 28.36 14.95
CA CYS A 40 -22.08 28.13 13.50
C CYS A 40 -21.85 26.65 13.14
N THR A 41 -21.02 25.92 13.90
CA THR A 41 -20.88 24.46 13.74
C THR A 41 -22.17 23.72 14.18
N SER A 42 -22.88 24.25 15.18
CA SER A 42 -24.11 23.67 15.75
C SER A 42 -25.39 24.08 15.01
N ILE A 43 -25.32 24.48 13.75
CA ILE A 43 -26.51 24.87 12.98
C ILE A 43 -27.49 23.68 12.93
N PRO A 44 -28.79 23.89 13.26
CA PRO A 44 -29.80 22.84 13.24
C PRO A 44 -30.00 22.23 11.85
N GLY A 45 -30.39 20.96 11.82
CA GLY A 45 -30.64 20.21 10.60
C GLY A 45 -29.47 19.30 10.19
N HIS A 46 -29.72 18.42 9.23
CA HIS A 46 -28.75 17.50 8.69
C HIS A 46 -28.01 18.09 7.48
N PHE A 47 -26.67 17.98 7.50
CA PHE A 47 -25.85 18.24 6.32
C PHE A 47 -26.00 17.10 5.32
N PRO A 48 -26.05 17.34 3.99
CA PRO A 48 -26.06 18.65 3.31
C PRO A 48 -27.47 19.22 3.03
N VAL A 49 -28.53 18.50 3.42
CA VAL A 49 -29.90 18.74 2.93
C VAL A 49 -30.58 19.94 3.61
N ASP A 50 -30.51 20.02 4.93
CA ASP A 50 -31.11 21.13 5.69
C ASP A 50 -30.15 22.32 5.80
N GLU A 51 -28.85 22.04 5.85
CA GLU A 51 -27.79 23.04 5.97
C GLU A 51 -26.51 22.59 5.26
N ASN A 52 -25.75 23.54 4.72
CA ASN A 52 -24.55 23.28 3.92
C ASN A 52 -23.34 24.10 4.39
N PHE A 53 -23.29 24.40 5.69
CA PHE A 53 -22.42 25.45 6.21
C PHE A 53 -21.52 25.00 7.38
N SER A 54 -21.98 24.03 8.17
CA SER A 54 -21.23 23.51 9.33
C SER A 54 -19.84 22.97 8.98
N ASN A 55 -19.70 22.31 7.83
CA ASN A 55 -18.45 21.69 7.37
C ASN A 55 -17.30 22.68 7.16
N MET A 56 -17.62 23.95 6.87
CA MET A 56 -16.60 24.96 6.64
C MET A 56 -15.68 25.11 7.85
N PHE A 57 -16.20 24.96 9.07
CA PHE A 57 -15.48 25.26 10.32
C PHE A 57 -14.50 24.18 10.81
N PHE A 58 -14.43 23.01 10.16
CA PHE A 58 -13.57 21.92 10.63
C PHE A 58 -12.07 22.28 10.54
N THR A 59 -11.65 22.98 9.50
CA THR A 59 -10.27 23.47 9.38
C THR A 59 -9.90 24.42 10.51
N PHE A 60 -10.82 25.31 10.92
CA PHE A 60 -10.59 26.16 12.08
C PHE A 60 -10.38 25.35 13.37
N TRP A 61 -11.21 24.33 13.63
CA TRP A 61 -11.09 23.50 14.84
C TRP A 61 -9.76 22.73 14.89
N TYR A 62 -9.33 22.22 13.73
CA TYR A 62 -8.00 21.62 13.57
C TYR A 62 -6.88 22.62 13.90
N LEU A 63 -6.88 23.80 13.25
CA LEU A 63 -5.85 24.82 13.47
C LEU A 63 -5.83 25.31 14.92
N LEU A 64 -7.00 25.46 15.54
CA LEU A 64 -7.11 25.87 16.94
C LEU A 64 -6.49 24.82 17.88
N GLN A 65 -6.76 23.54 17.63
CA GLN A 65 -6.17 22.45 18.39
C GLN A 65 -4.64 22.40 18.24
N ASP A 66 -4.13 22.48 17.02
CA ASP A 66 -2.69 22.50 16.72
C ASP A 66 -2.00 23.69 17.43
N GLY A 67 -2.60 24.87 17.34
CA GLY A 67 -2.08 26.08 18.01
C GLY A 67 -2.12 26.00 19.55
N ILE A 68 -2.99 25.18 20.15
CA ILE A 68 -3.00 24.95 21.62
C ILE A 68 -1.81 24.06 22.05
N GLN A 69 -1.34 23.19 21.16
CA GLN A 69 -0.26 22.22 21.43
C GLN A 69 1.14 22.72 21.06
N ASP A 70 1.27 23.60 20.07
CA ASP A 70 2.53 24.18 19.62
C ASP A 70 3.34 24.97 20.70
N PRO A 71 2.73 25.74 21.63
CA PRO A 71 3.47 26.54 22.60
C PRO A 71 4.22 25.71 23.67
N PRO A 72 5.22 26.30 24.36
CA PRO A 72 5.89 25.68 25.50
C PRO A 72 4.92 25.17 26.58
N VAL A 73 5.30 24.09 27.25
CA VAL A 73 4.45 23.26 28.12
C VAL A 73 3.65 24.07 29.15
N GLU A 74 4.24 25.09 29.77
CA GLU A 74 3.55 25.91 30.79
C GLU A 74 2.37 26.70 30.21
N ARG A 75 2.55 27.28 29.02
CA ARG A 75 1.49 28.04 28.34
C ARG A 75 0.44 27.11 27.78
N SER A 76 0.88 25.97 27.23
CA SER A 76 -0.02 24.94 26.73
C SER A 76 -0.96 24.42 27.81
N LYS A 77 -0.49 24.19 29.05
CA LYS A 77 -1.35 23.77 30.18
C LYS A 77 -2.49 24.74 30.48
N VAL A 78 -2.22 26.05 30.48
CA VAL A 78 -3.24 27.08 30.73
C VAL A 78 -4.29 27.09 29.61
N LEU A 79 -3.83 27.03 28.35
CA LEU A 79 -4.72 26.95 27.18
C LEU A 79 -5.56 25.68 27.21
N HIS A 80 -4.97 24.51 27.48
CA HIS A 80 -5.69 23.23 27.59
C HIS A 80 -6.82 23.30 28.62
N GLN A 81 -6.55 23.81 29.83
CA GLN A 81 -7.59 23.95 30.87
C GLN A 81 -8.72 24.89 30.44
N MET A 82 -8.39 25.98 29.73
CA MET A 82 -9.36 26.97 29.27
C MET A 82 -10.24 26.44 28.13
N PHE A 83 -9.64 25.72 27.18
CA PHE A 83 -10.31 25.26 25.96
C PHE A 83 -10.96 23.89 26.10
N CYS A 84 -10.60 23.08 27.10
CA CYS A 84 -11.19 21.77 27.35
C CYS A 84 -12.75 21.80 27.41
N PRO A 85 -13.40 22.74 28.14
CA PRO A 85 -14.86 22.83 28.12
C PRO A 85 -15.45 23.16 26.74
N ILE A 86 -14.77 24.01 25.95
CA ILE A 86 -15.21 24.40 24.60
C ILE A 86 -15.13 23.20 23.66
N PHE A 87 -14.02 22.45 23.71
CA PHE A 87 -13.88 21.22 22.95
C PHE A 87 -14.90 20.18 23.39
N LEU A 88 -15.22 20.04 24.68
CA LEU A 88 -16.27 19.14 25.11
C LEU A 88 -17.65 19.52 24.54
N SER A 89 -17.99 20.82 24.50
CA SER A 89 -19.20 21.31 23.84
C SER A 89 -19.20 21.12 22.32
N LEU A 90 -18.03 21.22 21.68
CA LEU A 90 -17.84 20.87 20.27
C LEU A 90 -18.17 19.39 20.05
N ILE A 91 -17.61 18.48 20.84
CA ILE A 91 -17.88 17.04 20.72
C ILE A 91 -19.37 16.73 20.88
N GLN A 92 -20.04 17.34 21.86
CA GLN A 92 -21.50 17.18 22.03
C GLN A 92 -22.27 17.63 20.78
N THR A 93 -21.82 18.71 20.16
CA THR A 93 -22.38 19.19 18.88
C THR A 93 -22.11 18.20 17.75
N LEU A 94 -20.87 17.74 17.60
CA LEU A 94 -20.46 16.83 16.53
C LEU A 94 -21.17 15.48 16.64
N LEU A 95 -21.40 14.97 17.87
CA LEU A 95 -22.19 13.77 18.12
C LEU A 95 -23.63 13.91 17.60
N ILE A 96 -24.22 15.09 17.64
CA ILE A 96 -25.55 15.32 17.05
C ILE A 96 -25.44 15.39 15.52
N LYS A 97 -24.46 16.13 15.01
CA LYS A 97 -24.29 16.34 13.55
C LYS A 97 -23.90 15.08 12.78
N VAL A 98 -23.27 14.10 13.43
CA VAL A 98 -22.81 12.84 12.80
C VAL A 98 -23.88 11.74 12.77
N GLN A 99 -24.98 11.93 13.50
CA GLN A 99 -26.08 10.96 13.54
C GLN A 99 -26.79 10.90 12.18
N TYR A 100 -27.13 9.68 11.77
CA TYR A 100 -28.01 9.50 10.62
C TYR A 100 -29.38 10.12 10.91
N PRO A 101 -30.05 10.68 9.88
CA PRO A 101 -31.47 11.00 10.00
C PRO A 101 -32.32 9.71 10.09
N GLU A 102 -33.61 9.88 10.33
CA GLU A 102 -34.56 8.76 10.30
C GLU A 102 -34.58 8.06 8.94
N GLU A 103 -34.94 6.76 8.91
CA GLU A 103 -34.81 5.96 7.69
C GLU A 103 -35.62 6.49 6.51
N GLU A 104 -36.82 7.01 6.75
CA GLU A 104 -37.68 7.60 5.71
C GLU A 104 -37.01 8.82 5.07
N GLU A 105 -36.41 9.69 5.90
CA GLU A 105 -35.69 10.87 5.46
C GLU A 105 -34.40 10.47 4.73
N TYR A 106 -33.58 9.60 5.32
CA TYR A 106 -32.36 9.12 4.68
C TYR A 106 -32.62 8.46 3.33
N ASN A 107 -33.73 7.73 3.20
CA ASN A 107 -34.10 7.09 1.94
C ASN A 107 -34.57 8.10 0.87
N SER A 108 -35.09 9.25 1.28
CA SER A 108 -35.48 10.35 0.39
C SER A 108 -34.28 11.10 -0.21
N TRP A 109 -33.12 11.05 0.45
CA TRP A 109 -31.91 11.72 0.00
C TRP A 109 -31.35 11.14 -1.30
N THR A 110 -30.77 12.01 -2.12
CA THR A 110 -30.12 11.59 -3.37
C THR A 110 -28.82 10.84 -3.09
N LYS A 111 -28.24 10.22 -4.13
CA LYS A 111 -26.93 9.55 -3.99
C LYS A 111 -25.81 10.54 -3.66
N ASP A 112 -25.89 11.74 -4.21
CA ASP A 112 -24.89 12.78 -4.00
C ASP A 112 -24.98 13.32 -2.56
N ASP A 113 -26.19 13.56 -2.05
CA ASP A 113 -26.39 13.99 -0.65
C ASP A 113 -25.85 12.95 0.35
N LYS A 114 -26.05 11.66 0.06
CA LYS A 114 -25.54 10.55 0.90
C LYS A 114 -24.01 10.49 0.87
N GLU A 115 -23.40 10.74 -0.27
CA GLU A 115 -21.94 10.76 -0.39
C GLU A 115 -21.33 12.00 0.28
N GLU A 116 -21.95 13.17 0.12
CA GLU A 116 -21.56 14.39 0.82
C GLU A 116 -21.69 14.22 2.34
N PHE A 117 -22.77 13.61 2.83
CA PHE A 117 -22.90 13.28 4.25
C PHE A 117 -21.85 12.26 4.70
N ARG A 118 -21.50 11.26 3.88
CA ARG A 118 -20.40 10.32 4.19
C ARG A 118 -19.07 11.05 4.37
N CYS A 119 -18.73 11.97 3.46
CA CYS A 119 -17.53 12.81 3.57
C CYS A 119 -17.60 13.71 4.82
N TYR A 120 -18.75 14.32 5.08
CA TYR A 120 -18.97 15.14 6.27
C TYR A 120 -18.77 14.36 7.59
N ARG A 121 -19.26 13.12 7.66
CA ARG A 121 -18.99 12.23 8.81
C ARG A 121 -17.50 11.93 8.95
N GLN A 122 -16.79 11.74 7.84
CA GLN A 122 -15.34 11.53 7.85
C GLN A 122 -14.61 12.76 8.40
N ASP A 123 -14.96 13.97 7.96
CA ASP A 123 -14.37 15.21 8.49
C ASP A 123 -14.67 15.40 9.99
N ILE A 124 -15.86 15.00 10.44
CA ILE A 124 -16.18 14.92 11.88
C ILE A 124 -15.26 13.93 12.59
N GLY A 125 -15.07 12.74 12.04
CA GLY A 125 -14.16 11.72 12.58
C GLY A 125 -12.74 12.26 12.76
N ASP A 126 -12.21 12.94 11.75
CA ASP A 126 -10.89 13.59 11.81
C ASP A 126 -10.87 14.69 12.89
N THR A 127 -11.91 15.52 12.97
CA THR A 127 -12.03 16.57 14.01
C THR A 127 -12.09 15.97 15.42
N MET A 128 -12.74 14.82 15.59
CA MET A 128 -12.80 14.09 16.86
C MET A 128 -11.45 13.52 17.24
N MET A 129 -10.72 12.95 16.27
CA MET A 129 -9.35 12.46 16.44
C MET A 129 -8.43 13.58 16.94
N TYR A 130 -8.45 14.75 16.29
CA TYR A 130 -7.67 15.91 16.73
C TYR A 130 -8.08 16.37 18.13
N SER A 131 -9.38 16.44 18.40
CA SER A 131 -9.92 16.86 19.70
C SER A 131 -9.57 15.90 20.84
N TYR A 132 -9.39 14.61 20.57
CA TYR A 132 -8.96 13.63 21.56
C TYR A 132 -7.59 13.97 22.16
N SER A 133 -6.69 14.58 21.38
CA SER A 133 -5.38 15.00 21.86
C SER A 133 -5.44 16.04 22.99
N ILE A 134 -6.51 16.86 23.03
CA ILE A 134 -6.80 17.84 24.09
C ILE A 134 -7.59 17.20 25.23
N LEU A 135 -8.68 16.49 24.88
CA LEU A 135 -9.63 15.99 25.87
C LEU A 135 -9.08 14.76 26.60
N ARG A 136 -8.67 13.71 25.87
CA ARG A 136 -8.27 12.39 26.40
C ARG A 136 -9.42 11.70 27.15
N GLU A 137 -9.21 11.32 28.40
CA GLU A 137 -10.14 10.55 29.24
C GLU A 137 -11.58 11.10 29.30
N PRO A 138 -11.84 12.42 29.48
CA PRO A 138 -13.18 12.99 29.46
C PRO A 138 -13.96 12.72 28.16
N LEU A 139 -13.29 12.62 27.01
CA LEU A 139 -13.95 12.26 25.75
C LEU A 139 -14.44 10.81 25.79
N LEU A 140 -13.57 9.88 26.21
CA LEU A 140 -13.94 8.47 26.35
C LEU A 140 -15.04 8.29 27.38
N GLY A 141 -14.93 8.95 28.54
CA GLY A 141 -15.97 8.95 29.57
C GLY A 141 -17.31 9.46 29.07
N PHE A 142 -17.33 10.56 28.30
CA PHE A 142 -18.56 11.07 27.68
C PHE A 142 -19.21 10.04 26.74
N MET A 143 -18.42 9.41 25.87
CA MET A 143 -18.92 8.41 24.93
C MET A 143 -19.39 7.13 25.64
N CYS A 144 -18.64 6.64 26.64
CA CYS A 144 -19.02 5.49 27.48
C CYS A 144 -20.30 5.74 28.25
N ASN A 145 -20.46 6.91 28.86
CA ASN A 145 -21.68 7.26 29.60
C ASN A 145 -22.89 7.27 28.66
N THR A 146 -22.76 7.88 27.48
CA THR A 146 -23.81 7.89 26.44
C THR A 146 -24.18 6.46 26.03
N LEU A 147 -23.18 5.59 25.81
CA LEU A 147 -23.38 4.19 25.46
C LEU A 147 -24.07 3.40 26.58
N ASN A 148 -23.61 3.55 27.83
CA ASN A 148 -24.16 2.87 29.00
C ASN A 148 -25.61 3.26 29.27
N SER A 149 -25.93 4.56 29.21
CA SER A 149 -27.31 5.04 29.34
C SER A 149 -28.23 4.48 28.24
N GLY A 150 -27.71 4.35 27.02
CA GLY A 150 -28.45 3.73 25.92
C GLY A 150 -28.71 2.23 26.13
N ALA A 151 -27.75 1.51 26.73
CA ALA A 151 -27.88 0.09 27.05
C ALA A 151 -28.83 -0.18 28.23
N GLU A 152 -28.95 0.75 29.18
CA GLU A 152 -29.90 0.64 30.30
C GLU A 152 -31.35 0.82 29.86
N ASN A 153 -31.59 1.65 28.83
CA ASN A 153 -32.93 1.90 28.28
C ASN A 153 -33.03 1.56 26.76
N PRO A 154 -32.89 0.29 26.34
CA PRO A 154 -32.81 -0.07 24.92
C PRO A 154 -34.07 0.23 24.11
N LYS A 155 -35.23 0.36 24.75
CA LYS A 155 -36.52 0.61 24.07
C LYS A 155 -36.75 2.08 23.71
N GLU A 156 -36.12 3.00 24.44
CA GLU A 156 -36.24 4.44 24.23
C GLU A 156 -35.04 5.01 23.46
N THR A 157 -33.97 4.23 23.37
CA THR A 157 -32.73 4.65 22.73
C THR A 157 -32.82 4.47 21.21
N GLN A 158 -32.63 5.57 20.49
CA GLN A 158 -32.50 5.58 19.03
C GLN A 158 -31.16 4.93 18.63
N TRP A 159 -31.21 4.01 17.66
CA TRP A 159 -30.01 3.32 17.18
C TRP A 159 -29.00 4.29 16.56
N GLN A 160 -29.47 5.41 16.01
CA GLN A 160 -28.66 6.47 15.39
C GLN A 160 -27.65 7.06 16.38
N LEU A 161 -28.06 7.31 17.63
CA LEU A 161 -27.19 7.84 18.67
C LEU A 161 -26.06 6.85 19.00
N ILE A 162 -26.39 5.57 19.18
CA ILE A 162 -25.39 4.55 19.55
C ILE A 162 -24.48 4.22 18.37
N GLU A 163 -25.01 4.16 17.15
CA GLU A 163 -24.21 4.05 15.93
C GLU A 163 -23.23 5.21 15.80
N ALA A 164 -23.67 6.45 16.06
CA ALA A 164 -22.80 7.61 16.07
C ALA A 164 -21.68 7.48 17.11
N VAL A 165 -22.00 7.06 18.34
CA VAL A 165 -20.98 6.79 19.37
C VAL A 165 -19.96 5.75 18.90
N PHE A 166 -20.39 4.66 18.27
CA PHE A 166 -19.48 3.65 17.71
C PHE A 166 -18.58 4.21 16.60
N PHE A 167 -19.14 5.02 15.71
CA PHE A 167 -18.37 5.72 14.68
C PHE A 167 -17.29 6.64 15.28
N LEU A 168 -17.64 7.38 16.33
CA LEU A 168 -16.70 8.27 17.02
C LEU A 168 -15.62 7.51 17.80
N PHE A 169 -15.97 6.41 18.47
CA PHE A 169 -14.98 5.50 19.08
C PHE A 169 -14.00 4.94 18.04
N THR A 170 -14.50 4.59 16.85
CA THR A 170 -13.68 4.14 15.72
C THR A 170 -12.68 5.23 15.31
N SER A 171 -13.14 6.49 15.28
CA SER A 171 -12.34 7.64 14.82
C SER A 171 -11.18 8.00 15.75
N VAL A 172 -11.27 7.65 17.04
CA VAL A 172 -10.20 7.94 18.02
C VAL A 172 -9.30 6.75 18.33
N ALA A 173 -9.62 5.55 17.83
CA ALA A 173 -9.02 4.29 18.24
C ALA A 173 -7.49 4.28 18.17
N GLU A 174 -6.89 4.77 17.06
CA GLU A 174 -5.44 4.80 16.86
C GLU A 174 -4.67 5.67 17.88
N ASN A 175 -5.35 6.58 18.58
CA ASN A 175 -4.73 7.49 19.54
C ASN A 175 -4.92 7.05 21.00
N VAL A 176 -5.79 6.07 21.25
CA VAL A 176 -6.06 5.56 22.60
C VAL A 176 -4.87 4.74 23.09
N ASP A 177 -4.49 4.92 24.35
CA ASP A 177 -3.40 4.17 24.96
C ASP A 177 -3.78 2.68 25.09
N LEU A 178 -2.82 1.79 24.81
CA LEU A 178 -2.99 0.35 24.99
C LEU A 178 -3.16 -0.02 26.48
N GLU A 179 -2.73 0.84 27.40
CA GLU A 179 -2.90 0.67 28.86
C GLU A 179 -4.23 1.25 29.41
N GLU A 180 -5.16 1.70 28.55
CA GLU A 180 -6.45 2.24 29.02
C GLU A 180 -7.35 1.13 29.60
N GLU A 181 -7.62 1.17 30.91
CA GLU A 181 -8.31 0.09 31.64
C GLU A 181 -9.72 0.44 32.14
N VAL A 182 -10.26 1.62 31.83
CA VAL A 182 -11.54 2.08 32.39
C VAL A 182 -12.64 2.10 31.33
N HIS A 183 -12.42 2.84 30.25
CA HIS A 183 -13.45 3.19 29.28
C HIS A 183 -13.62 2.15 28.17
N ILE A 184 -12.53 1.67 27.57
CA ILE A 184 -12.54 0.63 26.53
C ILE A 184 -13.11 -0.69 27.08
N PRO A 185 -12.68 -1.18 28.26
CA PRO A 185 -13.33 -2.29 28.96
C PRO A 185 -14.85 -2.14 29.13
N SER A 186 -15.29 -0.95 29.58
CA SER A 186 -16.72 -0.66 29.76
C SER A 186 -17.46 -0.71 28.43
N MET A 187 -16.90 -0.12 27.38
CA MET A 187 -17.48 -0.11 26.03
C MET A 187 -17.65 -1.52 25.49
N LEU A 188 -16.60 -2.36 25.53
CA LEU A 188 -16.63 -3.73 25.00
C LEU A 188 -17.59 -4.64 25.77
N SER A 189 -17.68 -4.47 27.09
CA SER A 189 -18.56 -5.27 27.97
C SER A 189 -20.06 -5.02 27.74
N VAL A 190 -20.40 -3.86 27.16
CA VAL A 190 -21.79 -3.46 26.88
C VAL A 190 -22.28 -4.02 25.57
N LEU A 191 -21.38 -4.27 24.60
CA LEU A 191 -21.74 -4.71 23.24
C LEU A 191 -22.72 -5.89 23.22
N PRO A 192 -22.53 -6.99 23.99
CA PRO A 192 -23.45 -8.13 23.93
C PRO A 192 -24.88 -7.83 24.41
N LYS A 193 -25.09 -6.72 25.13
CA LYS A 193 -26.39 -6.33 25.71
C LYS A 193 -27.25 -5.51 24.76
N LEU A 194 -26.67 -5.03 23.66
CA LEU A 194 -27.30 -4.06 22.77
C LEU A 194 -28.21 -4.72 21.71
N PRO A 195 -29.35 -4.08 21.34
CA PRO A 195 -30.27 -4.64 20.37
C PRO A 195 -29.85 -4.30 18.93
N TYR A 196 -29.06 -5.17 18.31
CA TYR A 196 -28.63 -5.01 16.92
C TYR A 196 -29.78 -5.24 15.92
N ASN A 197 -30.45 -4.16 15.51
CA ASN A 197 -31.65 -4.19 14.66
C ASN A 197 -31.49 -3.51 13.29
N ASN A 198 -30.46 -2.69 13.09
CA ASN A 198 -30.22 -1.92 11.87
C ASN A 198 -28.85 -2.27 11.26
N VAL A 199 -28.78 -2.26 9.93
CA VAL A 199 -27.56 -2.58 9.14
C VAL A 199 -26.40 -1.65 9.46
N LYS A 200 -26.64 -0.34 9.51
CA LYS A 200 -25.62 0.69 9.77
C LYS A 200 -25.10 0.58 11.20
N TYR A 201 -26.01 0.30 12.12
CA TYR A 201 -25.68 0.07 13.51
C TYR A 201 -24.76 -1.14 13.71
N ILE A 202 -25.08 -2.28 13.08
CA ILE A 202 -24.23 -3.49 13.09
C ILE A 202 -22.87 -3.21 12.43
N SER A 203 -22.88 -2.55 11.27
CA SER A 203 -21.68 -2.15 10.51
C SER A 203 -20.73 -1.31 11.36
N ALA A 204 -21.23 -0.28 12.05
CA ALA A 204 -20.42 0.58 12.92
C ALA A 204 -19.84 -0.18 14.13
N ALA A 205 -20.62 -1.06 14.76
CA ALA A 205 -20.13 -1.89 15.87
C ALA A 205 -18.96 -2.79 15.44
N LEU A 206 -19.09 -3.46 14.29
CA LEU A 206 -18.05 -4.35 13.76
C LEU A 206 -16.78 -3.58 13.38
N LYS A 207 -16.92 -2.41 12.74
CA LYS A 207 -15.77 -1.54 12.41
C LYS A 207 -15.05 -1.08 13.66
N MET A 208 -15.80 -0.63 14.67
CA MET A 208 -15.23 -0.24 15.95
C MET A 208 -14.45 -1.38 16.60
N ILE A 209 -15.03 -2.60 16.66
CA ILE A 209 -14.31 -3.79 17.17
C ILE A 209 -12.99 -4.02 16.43
N GLY A 210 -12.99 -3.91 15.08
CA GLY A 210 -11.78 -4.08 14.28
C GLY A 210 -10.70 -3.05 14.61
N SER A 211 -11.09 -1.79 14.81
CA SER A 211 -10.17 -0.70 15.16
C SER A 211 -9.53 -0.81 16.54
N TYR A 212 -10.14 -1.56 17.47
CA TYR A 212 -9.55 -1.85 18.80
C TYR A 212 -8.84 -3.21 18.87
N SER A 213 -8.56 -3.85 17.73
CA SER A 213 -7.90 -5.17 17.68
C SER A 213 -6.54 -5.23 18.39
N GLU A 214 -5.72 -4.17 18.29
CA GLU A 214 -4.42 -4.05 18.98
C GLU A 214 -4.61 -3.95 20.50
N TRP A 215 -5.56 -3.12 20.97
CA TRP A 215 -5.87 -3.01 22.39
C TRP A 215 -6.41 -4.33 22.97
N ILE A 216 -7.22 -5.07 22.20
CA ILE A 216 -7.74 -6.39 22.62
C ILE A 216 -6.61 -7.42 22.74
N ASN A 217 -5.54 -7.29 21.96
CA ASN A 217 -4.37 -8.17 22.07
C ASN A 217 -3.68 -8.03 23.44
N CYS A 218 -3.64 -6.81 23.99
CA CYS A 218 -3.17 -6.57 25.36
C CYS A 218 -4.16 -7.06 26.44
N HIS A 219 -5.45 -7.22 26.09
CA HIS A 219 -6.54 -7.56 27.00
C HIS A 219 -7.41 -8.72 26.48
N PRO A 220 -6.86 -9.94 26.32
CA PRO A 220 -7.52 -11.04 25.60
C PRO A 220 -8.81 -11.54 26.25
N GLY A 221 -9.08 -11.20 27.51
CA GLY A 221 -10.33 -11.54 28.19
C GLY A 221 -11.59 -11.03 27.44
N TYR A 222 -11.47 -9.94 26.70
CA TYR A 222 -12.57 -9.32 25.94
C TYR A 222 -12.85 -9.99 24.59
N LEU A 223 -12.03 -10.95 24.14
CA LEU A 223 -12.31 -11.74 22.94
C LEU A 223 -13.67 -12.45 23.02
N ASN A 224 -14.07 -12.89 24.23
CA ASN A 224 -15.38 -13.49 24.49
C ASN A 224 -16.55 -12.55 24.23
N CYS A 225 -16.35 -11.23 24.34
CA CYS A 225 -17.39 -10.23 24.10
C CYS A 225 -17.53 -9.92 22.61
N VAL A 226 -16.42 -9.90 21.87
CA VAL A 226 -16.40 -9.41 20.48
C VAL A 226 -16.58 -10.51 19.43
N ILE A 227 -16.01 -11.70 19.64
CA ILE A 227 -16.06 -12.79 18.65
C ILE A 227 -17.49 -13.18 18.32
N PRO A 228 -18.40 -13.44 19.29
CA PRO A 228 -19.79 -13.78 18.97
C PRO A 228 -20.50 -12.75 18.08
N LEU A 229 -20.21 -11.46 18.27
CA LEU A 229 -20.79 -10.38 17.46
C LEU A 229 -20.24 -10.36 16.03
N ILE A 230 -18.93 -10.58 15.87
CA ILE A 230 -18.32 -10.74 14.55
C ILE A 230 -18.95 -11.94 13.82
N LEU A 231 -19.09 -13.08 14.50
CA LEU A 231 -19.68 -14.29 13.92
C LEU A 231 -21.17 -14.11 13.60
N GLN A 232 -21.92 -13.35 14.41
CA GLN A 232 -23.29 -12.95 14.10
C GLN A 232 -23.34 -12.07 12.85
N GLY A 233 -22.40 -11.13 12.68
CA GLY A 233 -22.22 -10.35 11.46
C GLY A 233 -22.03 -11.22 10.22
N LEU A 234 -21.24 -12.30 10.33
CA LEU A 234 -21.05 -13.29 9.26
C LEU A 234 -22.30 -14.13 8.94
N GLN A 235 -23.38 -14.05 9.73
CA GLN A 235 -24.67 -14.64 9.37
C GLN A 235 -25.52 -13.66 8.53
N GLY A 236 -25.24 -12.36 8.61
CA GLY A 236 -25.93 -11.28 7.90
C GLY A 236 -25.43 -11.01 6.48
N LEU A 237 -24.81 -11.98 5.79
CA LEU A 237 -24.11 -11.80 4.50
C LEU A 237 -25.02 -11.38 3.33
N GLN A 238 -26.33 -11.46 3.50
CA GLN A 238 -27.28 -10.92 2.52
C GLN A 238 -27.09 -9.41 2.32
N ASN A 239 -26.62 -8.70 3.36
CA ASN A 239 -26.30 -7.29 3.27
C ASN A 239 -24.80 -7.09 3.03
N SER A 240 -24.46 -6.42 1.93
CA SER A 240 -23.06 -6.18 1.54
C SER A 240 -22.29 -5.33 2.55
N GLU A 241 -22.94 -4.42 3.27
CA GLU A 241 -22.28 -3.54 4.23
C GLU A 241 -21.90 -4.31 5.51
N ILE A 242 -22.77 -5.22 5.95
CA ILE A 242 -22.48 -6.12 7.08
C ILE A 242 -21.38 -7.11 6.69
N ALA A 243 -21.46 -7.71 5.49
CA ALA A 243 -20.46 -8.66 5.02
C ALA A 243 -19.05 -8.03 4.97
N GLU A 244 -18.93 -6.82 4.43
CA GLU A 244 -17.67 -6.09 4.41
C GLU A 244 -17.15 -5.81 5.82
N SER A 245 -18.00 -5.27 6.70
CA SER A 245 -17.60 -4.90 8.06
C SER A 245 -17.23 -6.12 8.91
N ALA A 246 -17.97 -7.21 8.78
CA ALA A 246 -17.73 -8.46 9.51
C ALA A 246 -16.44 -9.15 9.06
N THR A 247 -16.20 -9.24 7.74
CA THR A 247 -14.98 -9.86 7.20
C THR A 247 -13.74 -9.02 7.46
N MET A 248 -13.85 -7.69 7.48
CA MET A 248 -12.74 -6.82 7.87
C MET A 248 -12.44 -6.95 9.37
N SER A 249 -13.46 -6.78 10.22
CA SER A 249 -13.31 -6.90 11.67
C SER A 249 -12.73 -8.25 12.10
N LEU A 250 -13.19 -9.35 11.49
CA LEU A 250 -12.62 -10.66 11.73
C LEU A 250 -11.13 -10.69 11.38
N LYS A 251 -10.77 -10.21 10.18
CA LYS A 251 -9.38 -10.20 9.70
C LYS A 251 -8.45 -9.41 10.61
N ASP A 252 -8.90 -8.26 11.10
CA ASP A 252 -8.12 -7.39 11.98
C ASP A 252 -7.95 -8.06 13.35
N VAL A 253 -9.04 -8.55 13.94
CA VAL A 253 -9.00 -9.27 15.24
C VAL A 253 -8.15 -10.53 15.16
N THR A 254 -8.32 -11.37 14.13
CA THR A 254 -7.50 -12.60 13.97
C THR A 254 -6.06 -12.29 13.62
N GLY A 255 -5.77 -11.14 13.00
CA GLY A 255 -4.42 -10.72 12.64
C GLY A 255 -3.58 -10.27 13.83
N GLU A 256 -4.19 -9.48 14.72
CA GLU A 256 -3.51 -8.91 15.89
C GLU A 256 -3.52 -9.86 17.11
N ASN A 257 -4.53 -10.75 17.24
CA ASN A 257 -4.75 -11.56 18.44
C ASN A 257 -4.38 -13.04 18.28
N LEU A 258 -3.43 -13.38 17.40
CA LEU A 258 -3.08 -14.77 17.09
C LEU A 258 -2.70 -15.61 18.32
N ASP A 259 -1.94 -15.02 19.26
CA ASP A 259 -1.51 -15.68 20.50
C ASP A 259 -2.66 -16.11 21.41
N HIS A 260 -3.85 -15.55 21.19
CA HIS A 260 -5.01 -15.70 22.05
C HIS A 260 -6.22 -16.31 21.33
N ILE A 261 -6.16 -16.50 20.01
CA ILE A 261 -7.30 -16.93 19.20
C ILE A 261 -7.57 -18.45 19.25
N GLN A 262 -6.59 -19.25 19.66
CA GLN A 262 -6.66 -20.72 19.64
C GLN A 262 -7.94 -21.31 20.30
N PRO A 263 -8.40 -20.84 21.49
CA PRO A 263 -9.62 -21.35 22.11
C PRO A 263 -10.90 -21.09 21.30
N HIS A 264 -10.90 -20.04 20.48
CA HIS A 264 -12.03 -19.62 19.65
C HIS A 264 -11.97 -20.18 18.23
N ALA A 265 -10.84 -20.78 17.83
CA ALA A 265 -10.59 -21.27 16.49
C ALA A 265 -11.72 -22.18 15.94
N PRO A 266 -12.26 -23.17 16.68
CA PRO A 266 -13.34 -24.02 16.15
C PRO A 266 -14.61 -23.25 15.80
N GLN A 267 -14.96 -22.23 16.60
CA GLN A 267 -16.15 -21.40 16.36
C GLN A 267 -15.96 -20.49 15.15
N ILE A 268 -14.80 -19.86 15.06
CA ILE A 268 -14.45 -18.97 13.94
C ILE A 268 -14.42 -19.75 12.63
N LEU A 269 -13.69 -20.88 12.60
CA LEU A 269 -13.57 -21.71 11.42
C LEU A 269 -14.93 -22.30 10.99
N GLY A 270 -15.75 -22.76 11.94
CA GLY A 270 -17.11 -23.22 11.64
C GLY A 270 -17.97 -22.13 10.99
N ALA A 271 -17.92 -20.90 11.51
CA ALA A 271 -18.65 -19.76 10.94
C ALA A 271 -18.12 -19.38 9.55
N CYS A 272 -16.80 -19.36 9.34
CA CYS A 272 -16.18 -19.12 8.04
C CYS A 272 -16.61 -20.18 7.01
N GLN A 273 -16.61 -21.46 7.40
CA GLN A 273 -17.04 -22.55 6.52
C GLN A 273 -18.50 -22.38 6.09
N HIS A 274 -19.40 -22.08 7.03
CA HIS A 274 -20.81 -21.82 6.73
C HIS A 274 -20.97 -20.60 5.80
N ALA A 275 -20.21 -19.52 6.05
CA ALA A 275 -20.21 -18.33 5.21
C ALA A 275 -19.79 -18.64 3.75
N PHE A 276 -18.75 -19.46 3.55
CA PHE A 276 -18.36 -19.93 2.20
C PHE A 276 -19.43 -20.81 1.55
N GLN A 277 -20.06 -21.71 2.31
CA GLN A 277 -21.12 -22.60 1.81
C GLN A 277 -22.40 -21.84 1.42
N SER A 278 -22.64 -20.66 1.99
CA SER A 278 -23.82 -19.83 1.65
C SER A 278 -23.82 -19.36 0.19
N GLY A 279 -22.65 -19.25 -0.44
CA GLY A 279 -22.51 -18.70 -1.80
C GLY A 279 -22.85 -17.20 -1.95
N LEU A 280 -23.06 -16.48 -0.84
CA LEU A 280 -23.45 -15.06 -0.84
C LEU A 280 -22.25 -14.09 -0.84
N LEU A 281 -21.05 -14.59 -0.57
CA LEU A 281 -19.85 -13.75 -0.45
C LEU A 281 -19.35 -13.24 -1.80
N LYS A 282 -19.09 -11.93 -1.87
CA LYS A 282 -18.36 -11.33 -2.99
C LYS A 282 -16.88 -11.71 -2.95
N THR A 283 -16.19 -11.62 -4.08
CA THR A 283 -14.77 -12.01 -4.18
C THR A 283 -13.88 -11.32 -3.13
N ARG A 284 -14.04 -10.02 -2.90
CA ARG A 284 -13.23 -9.29 -1.90
C ARG A 284 -13.49 -9.76 -0.47
N ASP A 285 -14.73 -10.04 -0.12
CA ASP A 285 -15.12 -10.52 1.21
C ASP A 285 -14.62 -11.97 1.42
N SER A 286 -14.74 -12.81 0.38
CA SER A 286 -14.15 -14.16 0.37
C SER A 286 -12.64 -14.16 0.56
N MET A 287 -11.92 -13.20 -0.04
CA MET A 287 -10.47 -13.05 0.15
C MET A 287 -10.12 -12.65 1.60
N ARG A 288 -10.82 -11.66 2.18
CA ARG A 288 -10.62 -11.22 3.58
C ARG A 288 -10.91 -12.37 4.56
N LEU A 289 -12.02 -13.08 4.34
CA LEU A 289 -12.41 -14.22 5.14
C LEU A 289 -11.40 -15.36 5.04
N MET A 290 -10.91 -15.67 3.82
CA MET A 290 -9.90 -16.70 3.62
C MET A 290 -8.56 -16.35 4.26
N HIS A 291 -8.19 -15.06 4.27
CA HIS A 291 -7.02 -14.58 5.00
C HIS A 291 -7.18 -14.80 6.52
N SER A 292 -8.36 -14.52 7.07
CA SER A 292 -8.68 -14.78 8.49
C SER A 292 -8.61 -16.28 8.80
N VAL A 293 -9.09 -17.13 7.89
CA VAL A 293 -8.96 -18.59 7.99
C VAL A 293 -7.50 -19.01 8.05
N GLY A 294 -6.64 -18.51 7.16
CA GLY A 294 -5.22 -18.86 7.18
C GLY A 294 -4.50 -18.42 8.45
N GLN A 295 -4.84 -17.23 8.99
CA GLN A 295 -4.36 -16.74 10.27
C GLN A 295 -4.78 -17.65 11.44
N VAL A 296 -6.07 -18.00 11.54
CA VAL A 296 -6.53 -18.88 12.64
C VAL A 296 -5.93 -20.29 12.52
N LEU A 297 -5.77 -20.80 11.30
CA LEU A 297 -5.15 -22.11 11.07
C LEU A 297 -3.66 -22.13 11.40
N SER A 298 -2.95 -21.00 11.33
CA SER A 298 -1.49 -20.99 11.59
C SER A 298 -1.14 -21.35 13.04
N VAL A 299 -2.07 -21.18 13.97
CA VAL A 299 -1.90 -21.51 15.41
C VAL A 299 -2.49 -22.87 15.80
N MET A 300 -2.93 -23.67 14.81
CA MET A 300 -3.51 -25.00 15.04
C MET A 300 -2.49 -26.13 14.81
N LYS A 301 -2.86 -27.36 15.19
CA LYS A 301 -2.04 -28.56 14.91
C LYS A 301 -2.16 -28.95 13.45
N TYR A 302 -1.09 -29.54 12.90
CA TYR A 302 -1.02 -29.93 11.49
C TYR A 302 -2.20 -30.81 11.03
N ASP A 303 -2.56 -31.84 11.79
CA ASP A 303 -3.66 -32.74 11.44
C ASP A 303 -5.01 -32.00 11.34
N ASP A 304 -5.29 -31.12 12.31
CA ASP A 304 -6.51 -30.31 12.35
C ASP A 304 -6.56 -29.33 11.16
N ILE A 305 -5.41 -28.72 10.84
CA ILE A 305 -5.25 -27.83 9.68
C ILE A 305 -5.61 -28.57 8.40
N MET A 306 -4.98 -29.72 8.16
CA MET A 306 -5.17 -30.47 6.93
C MET A 306 -6.59 -31.02 6.79
N GLN A 307 -7.21 -31.46 7.89
CA GLN A 307 -8.60 -31.90 7.90
C GLN A 307 -9.55 -30.76 7.51
N TYR A 308 -9.39 -29.60 8.12
CA TYR A 308 -10.23 -28.44 7.85
C TYR A 308 -10.03 -27.91 6.42
N LEU A 309 -8.78 -27.77 5.97
CA LEU A 309 -8.45 -27.32 4.61
C LEU A 309 -9.03 -28.27 3.54
N THR A 310 -8.97 -29.58 3.77
CA THR A 310 -9.55 -30.56 2.85
C THR A 310 -11.06 -30.36 2.71
N SER A 311 -11.76 -30.13 3.83
CA SER A 311 -13.21 -29.89 3.83
C SER A 311 -13.58 -28.57 3.15
N LEU A 312 -12.83 -27.49 3.43
CA LEU A 312 -13.11 -26.16 2.92
C LEU A 312 -12.74 -25.98 1.43
N LEU A 313 -11.59 -26.51 1.01
CA LEU A 313 -11.06 -26.27 -0.33
C LEU A 313 -11.57 -27.26 -1.37
N SER A 314 -12.02 -28.46 -0.99
CA SER A 314 -12.50 -29.47 -1.95
C SER A 314 -13.57 -28.93 -2.92
N PRO A 315 -14.62 -28.21 -2.49
CA PRO A 315 -15.58 -27.60 -3.40
C PRO A 315 -14.95 -26.57 -4.36
N LEU A 316 -14.00 -25.77 -3.87
CA LEU A 316 -13.30 -24.76 -4.66
C LEU A 316 -12.40 -25.39 -5.73
N LEU A 317 -11.71 -26.48 -5.39
CA LEU A 317 -10.87 -27.23 -6.33
C LEU A 317 -11.71 -27.92 -7.41
N GLN A 318 -12.83 -28.53 -7.03
CA GLN A 318 -13.78 -29.15 -7.98
C GLN A 318 -14.36 -28.11 -8.93
N GLU A 319 -14.72 -26.93 -8.43
CA GLU A 319 -15.19 -25.84 -9.27
C GLU A 319 -14.13 -25.37 -10.25
N LEU A 320 -12.87 -25.20 -9.82
CA LEU A 320 -11.75 -24.88 -10.71
C LEU A 320 -11.57 -25.93 -11.80
N GLN A 321 -11.62 -27.23 -11.46
CA GLN A 321 -11.56 -28.32 -12.43
C GLN A 321 -12.70 -28.26 -13.46
N ASN A 322 -13.91 -27.96 -13.00
CA ASN A 322 -15.07 -27.77 -13.89
C ASN A 322 -14.93 -26.52 -14.78
N LEU A 323 -14.30 -25.45 -14.30
CA LEU A 323 -14.07 -24.25 -15.11
C LEU A 323 -13.02 -24.48 -16.20
N ILE A 324 -12.03 -25.35 -15.97
CA ILE A 324 -11.00 -25.70 -16.97
C ILE A 324 -11.62 -26.39 -18.20
N THR A 325 -12.65 -27.22 -18.02
CA THR A 325 -13.27 -27.98 -19.12
C THR A 325 -14.25 -27.15 -19.96
N ARG A 326 -14.62 -25.96 -19.50
CA ARG A 326 -15.53 -25.05 -20.20
C ARG A 326 -14.78 -24.21 -21.22
N GLU A 327 -15.49 -23.79 -22.26
CA GLU A 327 -14.93 -22.89 -23.27
C GLU A 327 -14.51 -21.54 -22.65
N PRO A 328 -13.37 -20.97 -23.07
CA PRO A 328 -12.90 -19.68 -22.59
C PRO A 328 -13.91 -18.56 -22.85
N SER A 329 -14.40 -17.94 -21.78
CA SER A 329 -15.31 -16.80 -21.82
C SER A 329 -15.05 -15.84 -20.66
N THR A 330 -15.45 -14.57 -20.81
CA THR A 330 -15.32 -13.54 -19.75
C THR A 330 -15.84 -13.98 -18.37
N PRO A 331 -17.02 -14.61 -18.23
CA PRO A 331 -17.49 -15.07 -16.92
C PRO A 331 -16.65 -16.22 -16.36
N VAL A 332 -16.17 -17.14 -17.21
CA VAL A 332 -15.28 -18.25 -16.78
C VAL A 332 -13.94 -17.67 -16.30
N LYS A 333 -13.38 -16.70 -17.03
CA LYS A 333 -12.18 -15.96 -16.61
C LYS A 333 -12.36 -15.31 -15.24
N ALA A 334 -13.44 -14.55 -15.05
CA ALA A 334 -13.72 -13.89 -13.77
C ALA A 334 -13.84 -14.89 -12.61
N ALA A 335 -14.49 -16.04 -12.84
CA ALA A 335 -14.59 -17.11 -11.86
C ALA A 335 -13.22 -17.71 -11.51
N ILE A 336 -12.39 -18.04 -12.52
CA ILE A 336 -11.02 -18.54 -12.32
C ILE A 336 -10.19 -17.56 -11.48
N LEU A 337 -10.16 -16.27 -11.87
CA LEU A 337 -9.41 -15.24 -11.16
C LEU A 337 -9.87 -15.07 -9.71
N SER A 338 -11.18 -15.12 -9.48
CA SER A 338 -11.76 -15.08 -8.13
C SER A 338 -11.25 -16.23 -7.27
N ARG A 339 -11.25 -17.48 -7.79
CA ARG A 339 -10.76 -18.65 -7.04
C ARG A 339 -9.26 -18.63 -6.81
N LEU A 340 -8.47 -18.23 -7.80
CA LEU A 340 -7.02 -18.04 -7.65
C LEU A 340 -6.70 -16.98 -6.59
N SER A 341 -7.46 -15.89 -6.53
CA SER A 341 -7.26 -14.82 -5.54
C SER A 341 -7.63 -15.27 -4.12
N ILE A 342 -8.67 -16.09 -3.96
CA ILE A 342 -9.04 -16.70 -2.68
C ILE A 342 -7.91 -17.64 -2.20
N LEU A 343 -7.40 -18.52 -3.08
CA LEU A 343 -6.27 -19.40 -2.76
C LEU A 343 -5.00 -18.60 -2.42
N GLY A 344 -4.69 -17.56 -3.21
CA GLY A 344 -3.58 -16.65 -2.92
C GLY A 344 -3.71 -15.97 -1.55
N SER A 345 -4.93 -15.59 -1.17
CA SER A 345 -5.22 -15.00 0.15
C SER A 345 -4.93 -16.01 1.28
N LEU A 346 -5.35 -17.28 1.13
CA LEU A 346 -5.02 -18.35 2.08
C LEU A 346 -3.50 -18.51 2.22
N PHE A 347 -2.80 -18.64 1.09
CA PHE A 347 -1.35 -18.83 1.07
C PHE A 347 -0.61 -17.68 1.72
N SER A 348 -1.09 -16.44 1.55
CA SER A 348 -0.48 -15.26 2.16
C SER A 348 -0.57 -15.22 3.69
N SER A 349 -1.53 -15.92 4.29
CA SER A 349 -1.83 -15.87 5.73
C SER A 349 -1.44 -17.14 6.50
N LEU A 350 -1.37 -18.29 5.83
CA LEU A 350 -1.13 -19.58 6.48
C LEU A 350 0.36 -19.82 6.72
N ASP A 351 0.93 -19.11 7.68
CA ASP A 351 2.33 -19.27 8.10
C ASP A 351 2.43 -19.96 9.47
N THR A 352 2.70 -21.26 9.47
CA THR A 352 2.83 -22.08 10.69
C THR A 352 4.12 -21.82 11.49
N GLU A 353 4.98 -20.89 11.06
CA GLU A 353 6.29 -20.66 11.66
C GLU A 353 6.58 -19.21 12.09
N ARG A 354 5.56 -18.34 12.05
CA ARG A 354 5.65 -16.89 12.30
C ARG A 354 6.41 -16.50 13.57
N ASP A 355 6.18 -17.19 14.69
CA ASP A 355 6.77 -16.82 16.01
C ASP A 355 8.19 -17.32 16.24
N LYS A 356 8.80 -17.98 15.25
CA LYS A 356 10.09 -18.66 15.43
C LYS A 356 11.26 -17.96 14.74
N GLU A 357 11.11 -16.70 14.30
CA GLU A 357 12.19 -15.92 13.67
C GLU A 357 13.39 -15.65 14.61
N ASP A 358 13.17 -15.63 15.93
CA ASP A 358 14.25 -15.38 16.92
C ASP A 358 15.19 -16.57 17.17
N VAL A 359 14.90 -17.76 16.62
CA VAL A 359 15.73 -18.96 16.82
C VAL A 359 16.55 -19.26 15.57
N LYS A 360 17.81 -18.80 15.56
CA LYS A 360 18.81 -18.93 14.46
C LYS A 360 19.14 -20.35 13.99
N VAL A 361 18.59 -21.40 14.61
CA VAL A 361 18.79 -22.79 14.20
C VAL A 361 17.48 -23.55 14.42
N LYS A 362 16.62 -23.60 13.38
CA LYS A 362 15.43 -24.46 13.42
C LYS A 362 15.83 -25.89 13.00
N PRO A 363 15.53 -26.93 13.80
CA PRO A 363 15.44 -28.27 13.25
C PRO A 363 14.31 -28.27 12.21
N ARG A 364 14.61 -28.67 10.97
CA ARG A 364 13.59 -28.83 9.92
C ARG A 364 12.45 -29.67 10.50
N SER A 365 11.23 -29.12 10.51
CA SER A 365 10.03 -29.92 10.74
C SER A 365 10.08 -31.12 9.80
N THR A 366 9.88 -32.33 10.33
CA THR A 366 9.76 -33.54 9.51
C THR A 366 8.47 -33.56 8.68
N GLU A 367 7.49 -32.73 9.04
CA GLU A 367 6.20 -32.64 8.36
C GLU A 367 6.22 -31.53 7.29
N PRO A 368 5.69 -31.81 6.07
CA PRO A 368 5.65 -30.83 5.00
C PRO A 368 4.70 -29.69 5.34
N LYS A 369 5.04 -28.45 4.99
CA LYS A 369 4.16 -27.30 5.22
C LYS A 369 2.82 -27.46 4.49
N PRO A 370 1.67 -27.13 5.11
CA PRO A 370 0.34 -27.27 4.49
C PRO A 370 0.23 -26.60 3.10
N VAL A 371 0.78 -25.39 2.96
CA VAL A 371 0.79 -24.65 1.69
C VAL A 371 1.54 -25.42 0.60
N ALA A 372 2.65 -26.09 0.92
CA ALA A 372 3.40 -26.89 -0.05
C ALA A 372 2.59 -28.11 -0.53
N VAL A 373 1.88 -28.78 0.37
CA VAL A 373 0.97 -29.90 0.02
C VAL A 373 -0.17 -29.42 -0.88
N LEU A 374 -0.77 -28.27 -0.57
CA LEU A 374 -1.84 -27.69 -1.39
C LEU A 374 -1.34 -27.31 -2.78
N LEU A 375 -0.13 -26.76 -2.91
CA LEU A 375 0.46 -26.45 -4.22
C LEU A 375 0.69 -27.71 -5.06
N GLN A 376 1.13 -28.82 -4.44
CA GLN A 376 1.25 -30.11 -5.14
C GLN A 376 -0.11 -30.62 -5.64
N GLN A 377 -1.17 -30.46 -4.84
CA GLN A 377 -2.54 -30.80 -5.27
C GLN A 377 -3.07 -29.88 -6.37
N LEU A 378 -2.66 -28.61 -6.38
CA LEU A 378 -3.03 -27.63 -7.40
C LEU A 378 -2.23 -27.76 -8.70
N ALA A 379 -1.05 -28.36 -8.68
CA ALA A 379 -0.18 -28.52 -9.86
C ALA A 379 -0.92 -29.04 -11.12
N PRO A 380 -1.71 -30.14 -11.08
CA PRO A 380 -2.44 -30.61 -12.26
C PRO A 380 -3.53 -29.61 -12.72
N ILE A 381 -4.15 -28.89 -11.80
CA ILE A 381 -5.17 -27.87 -12.11
C ILE A 381 -4.51 -26.68 -12.81
N ILE A 382 -3.34 -26.24 -12.33
CA ILE A 382 -2.56 -25.17 -12.95
C ILE A 382 -2.11 -25.57 -14.35
N GLN A 383 -1.63 -26.80 -14.56
CA GLN A 383 -1.28 -27.29 -15.90
C GLN A 383 -2.49 -27.28 -16.84
N GLY A 384 -3.68 -27.69 -16.36
CA GLY A 384 -4.92 -27.59 -17.11
C GLY A 384 -5.33 -26.16 -17.46
N LEU A 385 -5.13 -25.21 -16.53
CA LEU A 385 -5.35 -23.78 -16.78
C LEU A 385 -4.39 -23.26 -17.86
N LEU A 386 -3.10 -23.57 -17.76
CA LEU A 386 -2.11 -23.15 -18.75
C LEU A 386 -2.42 -23.72 -20.13
N ALA A 387 -2.88 -24.97 -20.24
CA ALA A 387 -3.24 -25.55 -21.53
C ALA A 387 -4.31 -24.73 -22.30
N ASN A 388 -5.27 -24.14 -21.58
CA ASN A 388 -6.41 -23.43 -22.18
C ASN A 388 -6.28 -21.90 -22.15
N TRP A 389 -5.49 -21.34 -21.21
CA TRP A 389 -5.45 -19.92 -20.90
C TRP A 389 -4.04 -19.29 -20.93
N ILE A 390 -3.02 -19.97 -21.45
CA ILE A 390 -1.64 -19.44 -21.51
C ILE A 390 -1.53 -18.09 -22.26
N THR A 391 -2.43 -17.83 -23.21
CA THR A 391 -2.46 -16.59 -23.99
C THR A 391 -3.21 -15.45 -23.29
N ASP A 392 -3.94 -15.71 -22.20
CA ASP A 392 -4.66 -14.67 -21.47
C ASP A 392 -3.77 -14.03 -20.38
N PRO A 393 -3.41 -12.74 -20.50
CA PRO A 393 -2.49 -12.10 -19.56
C PRO A 393 -3.06 -12.02 -18.13
N GLY A 394 -4.38 -11.93 -17.97
CA GLY A 394 -5.00 -11.83 -16.66
C GLY A 394 -4.92 -13.13 -15.86
N VAL A 395 -5.16 -14.27 -16.51
CA VAL A 395 -5.02 -15.59 -15.85
C VAL A 395 -3.56 -15.87 -15.49
N ILE A 396 -2.62 -15.52 -16.38
CA ILE A 396 -1.18 -15.62 -16.12
C ILE A 396 -0.78 -14.79 -14.90
N GLU A 397 -1.27 -13.55 -14.81
CA GLU A 397 -1.04 -12.68 -13.65
C GLU A 397 -1.63 -13.28 -12.36
N GLY A 398 -2.85 -13.83 -12.42
CA GLY A 398 -3.49 -14.49 -11.27
C GLY A 398 -2.71 -15.71 -10.75
N ILE A 399 -2.18 -16.54 -11.67
CA ILE A 399 -1.31 -17.68 -11.31
C ILE A 399 -0.01 -17.18 -10.68
N CYS A 400 0.65 -16.19 -11.28
CA CYS A 400 1.89 -15.61 -10.75
C CYS A 400 1.67 -14.98 -9.36
N ALA A 401 0.55 -14.28 -9.15
CA ALA A 401 0.21 -13.69 -7.86
C ALA A 401 0.00 -14.74 -6.78
N MET A 402 -0.69 -15.84 -7.08
CA MET A 402 -0.88 -16.96 -6.15
C MET A 402 0.47 -17.58 -5.74
N PHE A 403 1.35 -17.87 -6.70
CA PHE A 403 2.69 -18.39 -6.42
C PHE A 403 3.56 -17.39 -5.66
N LYS A 404 3.42 -16.09 -5.94
CA LYS A 404 4.11 -15.03 -5.20
C LYS A 404 3.71 -15.03 -3.71
N HIS A 405 2.43 -15.22 -3.40
CA HIS A 405 1.98 -15.37 -2.01
C HIS A 405 2.55 -16.64 -1.37
N ALA A 406 2.49 -17.78 -2.06
CA ALA A 406 3.07 -19.02 -1.58
C ALA A 406 4.59 -18.94 -1.32
N LEU A 407 5.35 -18.30 -2.23
CA LEU A 407 6.79 -18.11 -2.11
C LEU A 407 7.15 -17.32 -0.84
N LYS A 408 6.41 -16.25 -0.56
CA LYS A 408 6.64 -15.41 0.63
C LYS A 408 6.36 -16.15 1.94
N THR A 409 5.41 -17.08 1.95
CA THR A 409 5.03 -17.84 3.14
C THR A 409 5.92 -19.07 3.35
N LEU A 410 6.30 -19.75 2.27
CA LEU A 410 7.13 -20.96 2.35
C LEU A 410 8.62 -20.65 2.52
N LEU A 411 9.10 -19.50 2.02
CA LEU A 411 10.51 -19.11 2.03
C LEU A 411 11.39 -20.27 1.52
N ASP A 412 12.38 -20.71 2.30
CA ASP A 412 13.32 -21.78 1.92
C ASP A 412 12.63 -23.11 1.57
N ASP A 413 11.46 -23.41 2.16
CA ASP A 413 10.72 -24.64 1.86
C ASP A 413 10.07 -24.62 0.47
N PHE A 414 10.02 -23.45 -0.17
CA PHE A 414 9.66 -23.34 -1.59
C PHE A 414 10.74 -23.96 -2.50
N GLY A 415 11.93 -24.24 -1.98
CA GLY A 415 13.03 -24.89 -2.71
C GLY A 415 12.60 -26.17 -3.43
N LEU A 416 11.73 -26.98 -2.82
CA LEU A 416 11.21 -28.23 -3.40
C LEU A 416 10.38 -28.02 -4.68
N LEU A 417 9.74 -26.86 -4.83
CA LEU A 417 8.90 -26.50 -5.98
C LEU A 417 9.63 -25.59 -6.98
N SER A 418 10.81 -25.08 -6.60
CA SER A 418 11.50 -24.03 -7.34
C SER A 418 11.88 -24.43 -8.77
N LYS A 419 12.25 -25.69 -8.98
CA LYS A 419 12.58 -26.21 -10.30
C LYS A 419 11.35 -26.22 -11.23
N ASP A 420 10.27 -26.85 -10.78
CA ASP A 420 9.05 -26.99 -11.59
C ASP A 420 8.43 -25.62 -11.89
N VAL A 421 8.45 -24.70 -10.91
CA VAL A 421 7.98 -23.32 -11.08
C VAL A 421 8.88 -22.54 -12.05
N ALA A 422 10.21 -22.67 -11.96
CA ALA A 422 11.11 -22.01 -12.90
C ALA A 422 10.88 -22.48 -14.34
N GLU A 423 10.75 -23.80 -14.55
CA GLU A 423 10.45 -24.36 -15.88
C GLU A 423 9.10 -23.87 -16.42
N MET A 424 8.08 -23.85 -15.57
CA MET A 424 6.75 -23.31 -15.90
C MET A 424 6.82 -21.83 -16.31
N LEU A 425 7.55 -20.99 -15.56
CA LEU A 425 7.68 -19.57 -15.86
C LEU A 425 8.37 -19.33 -17.21
N VAL A 426 9.38 -20.11 -17.56
CA VAL A 426 10.02 -20.03 -18.89
C VAL A 426 9.02 -20.40 -19.99
N GLN A 427 8.25 -21.48 -19.82
CA GLN A 427 7.23 -21.89 -20.80
C GLN A 427 6.14 -20.82 -20.98
N MET A 428 5.65 -20.26 -19.88
CA MET A 428 4.67 -19.17 -19.91
C MET A 428 5.23 -17.93 -20.61
N TYR A 429 6.46 -17.53 -20.28
CA TYR A 429 7.09 -16.32 -20.83
C TYR A 429 7.40 -16.46 -22.32
N GLN A 430 7.72 -17.66 -22.80
CA GLN A 430 7.95 -17.95 -24.22
C GLN A 430 6.70 -17.70 -25.07
N VAL A 431 5.52 -18.00 -24.53
CA VAL A 431 4.24 -17.87 -25.25
C VAL A 431 3.63 -16.48 -25.04
N ASN A 432 3.65 -15.98 -23.79
CA ASN A 432 3.03 -14.72 -23.41
C ASN A 432 3.93 -13.94 -22.44
N PRO A 433 4.87 -13.14 -22.97
CA PRO A 433 5.73 -12.30 -22.14
C PRO A 433 4.91 -11.32 -21.31
N SER A 434 5.05 -11.39 -19.98
CA SER A 434 4.28 -10.54 -19.07
C SER A 434 5.13 -10.04 -17.88
N PRO A 435 4.84 -8.83 -17.35
CA PRO A 435 5.50 -8.30 -16.16
C PRO A 435 5.36 -9.19 -14.92
N ALA A 436 4.22 -9.86 -14.75
CA ALA A 436 3.92 -10.70 -13.60
C ALA A 436 4.88 -11.90 -13.48
N ILE A 437 5.23 -12.52 -14.61
CA ILE A 437 6.20 -13.63 -14.67
C ILE A 437 7.57 -13.13 -14.21
N LEU A 438 8.02 -11.98 -14.73
CA LEU A 438 9.30 -11.39 -14.36
C LEU A 438 9.36 -11.04 -12.86
N ASP A 439 8.29 -10.50 -12.29
CA ASP A 439 8.25 -10.17 -10.86
C ASP A 439 8.33 -11.41 -9.95
N LEU A 440 7.70 -12.52 -10.34
CA LEU A 440 7.81 -13.80 -9.63
C LEU A 440 9.21 -14.41 -9.81
N SER A 441 9.73 -14.46 -11.04
CA SER A 441 11.08 -14.94 -11.32
C SER A 441 12.14 -14.18 -10.54
N LYS A 442 12.01 -12.85 -10.45
CA LYS A 442 12.88 -12.00 -9.64
C LYS A 442 12.90 -12.43 -8.18
N GLN A 443 11.74 -12.67 -7.57
CA GLN A 443 11.67 -13.11 -6.17
C GLN A 443 12.29 -14.51 -5.99
N LEU A 444 12.04 -15.43 -6.92
CA LEU A 444 12.63 -16.77 -6.90
C LEU A 444 14.16 -16.73 -7.01
N ILE A 445 14.70 -15.88 -7.90
CA ILE A 445 16.14 -15.69 -8.07
C ILE A 445 16.75 -15.10 -6.79
N ILE A 446 16.18 -14.01 -6.26
CA ILE A 446 16.71 -13.35 -5.06
C ILE A 446 16.68 -14.29 -3.85
N MET A 447 15.66 -15.14 -3.72
CA MET A 447 15.55 -16.07 -2.60
C MET A 447 16.58 -17.20 -2.67
N HIS A 448 16.77 -17.83 -3.84
CA HIS A 448 17.53 -19.08 -3.93
C HIS A 448 18.92 -18.96 -4.58
N HIS A 449 19.40 -17.75 -4.89
CA HIS A 449 20.70 -17.58 -5.55
C HIS A 449 21.91 -18.04 -4.71
N GLU A 450 21.82 -18.02 -3.38
CA GLU A 450 22.89 -18.46 -2.46
C GLU A 450 22.88 -19.98 -2.22
N ASP A 451 21.77 -20.67 -2.52
CA ASP A 451 21.67 -22.12 -2.33
C ASP A 451 22.44 -22.84 -3.45
N SER A 452 23.45 -23.62 -3.06
CA SER A 452 24.29 -24.40 -3.98
C SER A 452 23.52 -25.33 -4.94
N GLN A 453 22.36 -25.87 -4.54
CA GLN A 453 21.58 -26.79 -5.36
C GLN A 453 20.60 -26.06 -6.28
N LEU A 454 20.05 -24.92 -5.85
CA LEU A 454 19.05 -24.16 -6.59
C LEU A 454 19.66 -23.03 -7.43
N SER A 455 20.89 -22.61 -7.14
CA SER A 455 21.63 -21.59 -7.89
C SER A 455 21.68 -21.89 -9.40
N PRO A 456 21.98 -23.13 -9.87
CA PRO A 456 21.92 -23.45 -11.30
C PRO A 456 20.53 -23.25 -11.94
N VAL A 457 19.46 -23.54 -11.19
CA VAL A 457 18.08 -23.40 -11.66
C VAL A 457 17.74 -21.93 -11.87
N VAL A 458 18.05 -21.07 -10.91
CA VAL A 458 17.73 -19.63 -11.00
C VAL A 458 18.60 -18.91 -12.02
N VAL A 459 19.85 -19.35 -12.23
CA VAL A 459 20.71 -18.84 -13.31
C VAL A 459 20.14 -19.22 -14.68
N THR A 460 19.70 -20.48 -14.85
CA THR A 460 19.08 -20.95 -16.09
C THR A 460 17.80 -20.18 -16.39
N LEU A 461 16.98 -19.92 -15.36
CA LEU A 461 15.78 -19.09 -15.46
C LEU A 461 16.13 -17.67 -15.94
N LEU A 462 17.06 -16.99 -15.28
CA LEU A 462 17.50 -15.65 -15.67
C LEU A 462 18.01 -15.59 -17.11
N GLY A 463 18.84 -16.55 -17.51
CA GLY A 463 19.37 -16.65 -18.88
C GLY A 463 18.29 -16.85 -19.92
N SER A 464 17.28 -17.68 -19.62
CA SER A 464 16.16 -17.96 -20.53
C SER A 464 15.25 -16.74 -20.70
N LEU A 465 14.87 -16.09 -19.60
CA LEU A 465 14.08 -14.85 -19.62
C LEU A 465 14.80 -13.72 -20.35
N SER A 466 16.13 -13.64 -20.16
CA SER A 466 16.97 -12.65 -20.85
C SER A 466 17.00 -12.90 -22.36
N THR A 467 17.19 -14.15 -22.81
CA THR A 467 17.11 -14.50 -24.25
C THR A 467 15.78 -14.09 -24.85
N ILE A 468 14.67 -14.47 -24.22
CA ILE A 468 13.31 -14.19 -24.72
C ILE A 468 13.08 -12.68 -24.78
N THR A 469 13.47 -11.93 -23.73
CA THR A 469 13.27 -10.47 -23.71
C THR A 469 14.15 -9.76 -24.74
N LEU A 470 15.39 -10.22 -24.95
CA LEU A 470 16.28 -9.70 -25.99
C LEU A 470 15.69 -9.91 -27.40
N GLU A 471 15.00 -11.02 -27.65
CA GLU A 471 14.26 -11.19 -28.91
C GLU A 471 13.13 -10.16 -29.06
N LEU A 472 12.43 -9.78 -27.99
CA LEU A 472 11.39 -8.74 -28.03
C LEU A 472 11.96 -7.38 -28.42
N PHE A 473 13.17 -7.04 -27.97
CA PHE A 473 13.87 -5.83 -28.43
C PHE A 473 14.11 -5.83 -29.95
N THR A 474 14.30 -6.99 -30.59
CA THR A 474 14.47 -7.06 -32.04
C THR A 474 13.14 -6.96 -32.81
N LYS A 475 12.02 -7.34 -32.18
CA LYS A 475 10.66 -7.29 -32.75
C LYS A 475 9.98 -5.92 -32.60
N GLY A 476 10.62 -4.96 -31.94
CA GLY A 476 10.10 -3.60 -31.73
C GLY A 476 9.83 -3.34 -30.24
N PRO A 477 10.75 -2.71 -29.50
CA PRO A 477 10.65 -2.55 -28.04
C PRO A 477 9.49 -1.65 -27.61
N GLN A 478 9.01 -0.76 -28.49
CA GLN A 478 7.88 0.14 -28.22
C GLN A 478 6.55 -0.59 -27.97
N ASN A 479 6.43 -1.86 -28.37
CA ASN A 479 5.22 -2.66 -28.17
C ASN A 479 5.23 -3.43 -26.82
N TYR A 480 6.34 -3.40 -26.09
CA TYR A 480 6.59 -4.24 -24.91
C TYR A 480 7.20 -3.42 -23.75
N THR A 481 6.82 -2.15 -23.64
CA THR A 481 7.48 -1.17 -22.75
C THR A 481 7.30 -1.51 -21.28
N ASP A 482 6.18 -2.12 -20.91
CA ASP A 482 5.85 -2.67 -19.60
C ASP A 482 6.70 -3.89 -19.24
N VAL A 483 6.86 -4.83 -20.18
CA VAL A 483 7.72 -6.02 -20.03
C VAL A 483 9.18 -5.59 -19.92
N ILE A 484 9.62 -4.64 -20.73
CA ILE A 484 10.98 -4.09 -20.67
C ILE A 484 11.23 -3.39 -19.34
N GLU A 485 10.27 -2.59 -18.85
CA GLU A 485 10.38 -1.97 -17.53
C GLU A 485 10.55 -3.02 -16.42
N ALA A 486 9.68 -4.03 -16.40
CA ALA A 486 9.74 -5.11 -15.42
C ALA A 486 11.07 -5.89 -15.52
N PHE A 487 11.58 -6.11 -16.73
CA PHE A 487 12.85 -6.79 -16.97
C PHE A 487 14.05 -5.97 -16.48
N MET A 488 14.08 -4.67 -16.74
CA MET A 488 15.12 -3.78 -16.23
C MET A 488 15.11 -3.72 -14.69
N ASN A 489 13.92 -3.70 -14.08
CA ASN A 489 13.76 -3.78 -12.63
C ASN A 489 14.24 -5.12 -12.05
N LEU A 490 13.95 -6.24 -12.72
CA LEU A 490 14.44 -7.56 -12.36
C LEU A 490 15.97 -7.55 -12.35
N LEU A 491 16.60 -7.13 -13.45
CA LEU A 491 18.06 -7.09 -13.56
C LEU A 491 18.66 -6.19 -12.48
N SER A 492 18.16 -4.96 -12.31
CA SER A 492 18.66 -4.02 -11.29
C SER A 492 18.63 -4.63 -9.88
N GLN A 493 17.54 -5.27 -9.47
CA GLN A 493 17.41 -5.85 -8.13
C GLN A 493 18.28 -7.09 -7.95
N VAL A 494 18.38 -7.95 -8.98
CA VAL A 494 19.26 -9.12 -8.96
C VAL A 494 20.73 -8.69 -8.84
N LEU A 495 21.16 -7.67 -9.60
CA LEU A 495 22.53 -7.13 -9.53
C LEU A 495 22.88 -6.54 -8.17
N LYS A 496 21.91 -5.83 -7.58
CA LYS A 496 22.08 -5.23 -6.26
C LYS A 496 22.26 -6.30 -5.17
N LYS A 497 21.61 -7.46 -5.30
CA LYS A 497 21.66 -8.56 -4.34
C LYS A 497 22.85 -9.49 -4.58
N SER A 498 23.09 -9.90 -5.82
CA SER A 498 24.20 -10.77 -6.20
C SER A 498 24.90 -10.29 -7.46
N LYS A 499 26.05 -9.64 -7.27
CA LYS A 499 26.96 -9.30 -8.38
C LYS A 499 27.59 -10.56 -9.01
N ALA A 500 27.71 -11.64 -8.25
CA ALA A 500 28.35 -12.88 -8.69
C ALA A 500 27.53 -13.63 -9.74
N ILE A 501 26.20 -13.49 -9.76
CA ILE A 501 25.34 -14.21 -10.72
C ILE A 501 25.71 -13.91 -12.18
N LEU A 502 26.23 -12.70 -12.43
CA LEU A 502 26.70 -12.25 -13.74
C LEU A 502 28.01 -12.89 -14.18
N THR A 503 28.80 -13.49 -13.29
CA THR A 503 30.06 -14.15 -13.66
C THR A 503 29.85 -15.53 -14.30
N THR A 504 28.61 -16.04 -14.26
CA THR A 504 28.28 -17.32 -14.89
C THR A 504 28.35 -17.22 -16.41
N GLU A 505 28.94 -18.23 -17.07
CA GLU A 505 29.17 -18.25 -18.52
C GLU A 505 27.92 -17.89 -19.34
N GLN A 506 26.76 -18.42 -18.95
CA GLN A 506 25.48 -18.19 -19.63
C GLN A 506 25.04 -16.71 -19.61
N CYS A 507 25.29 -16.00 -18.51
CA CYS A 507 24.97 -14.56 -18.40
C CYS A 507 26.01 -13.70 -19.12
N VAL A 508 27.29 -14.10 -19.09
CA VAL A 508 28.39 -13.38 -19.74
C VAL A 508 28.18 -13.25 -21.25
N VAL A 509 27.72 -14.32 -21.91
CA VAL A 509 27.45 -14.31 -23.37
C VAL A 509 26.43 -13.24 -23.78
N GLN A 510 25.48 -12.93 -22.90
CA GLN A 510 24.37 -12.02 -23.20
C GLN A 510 24.66 -10.56 -22.79
N MET A 511 25.74 -10.29 -22.04
CA MET A 511 26.03 -8.96 -21.47
C MET A 511 26.06 -7.85 -22.51
N LYS A 512 26.72 -8.09 -23.65
CA LYS A 512 26.82 -7.10 -24.73
C LYS A 512 25.44 -6.75 -25.27
N SER A 513 24.59 -7.74 -25.51
CA SER A 513 23.22 -7.54 -25.97
C SER A 513 22.37 -6.80 -24.93
N LEU A 514 22.49 -7.15 -23.65
CA LEU A 514 21.78 -6.47 -22.54
C LEU A 514 22.16 -4.98 -22.45
N PHE A 515 23.44 -4.66 -22.60
CA PHE A 515 23.91 -3.27 -22.61
C PHE A 515 23.32 -2.49 -23.78
N HIS A 516 23.34 -3.06 -25.00
CA HIS A 516 22.73 -2.42 -26.18
C HIS A 516 21.20 -2.26 -26.05
N SER A 517 20.51 -3.25 -25.51
CA SER A 517 19.07 -3.17 -25.24
C SER A 517 18.74 -2.08 -24.22
N ALA A 518 19.58 -1.88 -23.20
CA ALA A 518 19.44 -0.75 -22.27
C ALA A 518 19.63 0.61 -22.97
N LEU A 519 20.60 0.73 -23.89
CA LEU A 519 20.76 1.95 -24.70
C LEU A 519 19.54 2.25 -25.57
N GLN A 520 18.91 1.20 -26.14
CA GLN A 520 17.66 1.35 -26.87
C GLN A 520 16.52 1.78 -25.94
N ALA A 521 16.38 1.15 -24.77
CA ALA A 521 15.34 1.43 -23.79
C ALA A 521 15.41 2.87 -23.23
N LEU A 522 16.60 3.49 -23.14
CA LEU A 522 16.75 4.91 -22.79
C LEU A 522 16.10 5.88 -23.80
N SER A 523 15.79 5.41 -25.01
CA SER A 523 15.13 6.20 -26.07
C SER A 523 13.62 6.08 -26.06
N LEU A 524 13.06 5.20 -25.23
CA LEU A 524 11.62 4.96 -25.19
C LEU A 524 10.89 6.16 -24.57
N PRO A 525 9.66 6.46 -25.02
CA PRO A 525 8.91 7.60 -24.52
C PRO A 525 8.41 7.41 -23.08
N GLU A 526 8.22 6.18 -22.62
CA GLU A 526 7.66 5.86 -21.30
C GLU A 526 8.64 6.21 -20.17
N HIS A 527 8.20 7.10 -19.26
CA HIS A 527 9.07 7.58 -18.20
C HIS A 527 9.54 6.47 -17.24
N GLN A 528 8.66 5.53 -16.92
CA GLN A 528 8.97 4.47 -15.96
C GLN A 528 9.97 3.47 -16.54
N THR A 529 9.84 3.11 -17.83
CA THR A 529 10.79 2.26 -18.53
C THR A 529 12.20 2.88 -18.55
N VAL A 530 12.32 4.17 -18.84
CA VAL A 530 13.62 4.87 -18.82
C VAL A 530 14.19 4.93 -17.40
N LYS A 531 13.36 5.18 -16.38
CA LYS A 531 13.78 5.16 -14.97
C LYS A 531 14.27 3.78 -14.51
N ALA A 532 13.57 2.72 -14.87
CA ALA A 532 13.99 1.33 -14.59
C ALA A 532 15.32 1.02 -15.30
N THR A 533 15.46 1.45 -16.55
CA THR A 533 16.69 1.30 -17.33
C THR A 533 17.88 2.05 -16.69
N CYS A 534 17.66 3.28 -16.20
CA CYS A 534 18.69 4.02 -15.46
C CYS A 534 19.10 3.29 -14.17
N SER A 535 18.14 2.69 -13.47
CA SER A 535 18.41 1.92 -12.24
C SER A 535 19.24 0.67 -12.55
N PHE A 536 18.91 -0.05 -13.63
CA PHE A 536 19.72 -1.16 -14.13
C PHE A 536 21.14 -0.71 -14.50
N LEU A 537 21.28 0.32 -15.33
CA LEU A 537 22.58 0.83 -15.76
C LEU A 537 23.44 1.30 -14.58
N GLY A 538 22.84 1.93 -13.56
CA GLY A 538 23.55 2.31 -12.35
C GLY A 538 24.16 1.11 -11.62
N GLU A 539 23.38 0.05 -11.40
CA GLU A 539 23.87 -1.18 -10.77
C GLU A 539 24.86 -1.93 -11.68
N PHE A 540 24.64 -1.92 -12.99
CA PHE A 540 25.54 -2.52 -13.98
C PHE A 540 26.92 -1.87 -13.98
N LEU A 541 26.98 -0.53 -13.96
CA LEU A 541 28.23 0.23 -13.86
C LEU A 541 28.96 -0.04 -12.53
N SER A 542 28.21 -0.15 -11.43
CA SER A 542 28.74 -0.53 -10.10
C SER A 542 29.28 -1.96 -10.05
N ALA A 543 28.71 -2.87 -10.85
CA ALA A 543 29.19 -4.25 -10.96
C ALA A 543 30.53 -4.37 -11.70
N GLY A 544 30.90 -3.37 -12.51
CA GLY A 544 32.20 -3.32 -13.19
C GLY A 544 33.42 -3.30 -12.27
N GLU A 545 33.28 -2.90 -11.01
CA GLU A 545 34.38 -2.96 -10.03
C GLU A 545 34.77 -4.41 -9.68
N THR A 546 33.78 -5.29 -9.61
CA THR A 546 33.96 -6.69 -9.19
C THR A 546 34.03 -7.65 -10.36
N THR A 547 33.53 -7.27 -11.54
CA THR A 547 33.38 -8.14 -12.70
C THR A 547 34.19 -7.60 -13.89
N PRO A 548 35.38 -8.18 -14.19
CA PRO A 548 36.28 -7.66 -15.24
C PRO A 548 35.66 -7.60 -16.64
N VAL A 549 34.77 -8.53 -16.99
CA VAL A 549 34.12 -8.57 -18.30
C VAL A 549 33.21 -7.35 -18.50
N ILE A 550 32.46 -6.95 -17.46
CA ILE A 550 31.63 -5.73 -17.49
C ILE A 550 32.53 -4.50 -17.59
N LYS A 551 33.64 -4.47 -16.85
CA LYS A 551 34.60 -3.37 -16.91
C LYS A 551 35.14 -3.17 -18.32
N ALA A 552 35.56 -4.26 -18.97
CA ALA A 552 36.08 -4.23 -20.34
C ALA A 552 35.01 -3.74 -21.34
N LEU A 553 33.77 -4.27 -21.24
CA LEU A 553 32.67 -3.85 -22.10
C LEU A 553 32.35 -2.36 -21.95
N VAL A 554 32.28 -1.85 -20.71
CA VAL A 554 32.02 -0.42 -20.47
C VAL A 554 33.21 0.44 -20.90
N GLN A 555 34.45 -0.05 -20.82
CA GLN A 555 35.61 0.67 -21.35
C GLN A 555 35.60 0.74 -22.89
N GLU A 556 35.07 -0.27 -23.57
CA GLU A 556 34.94 -0.31 -25.03
C GLU A 556 33.75 0.54 -25.53
N GLU A 557 32.57 0.40 -24.92
CA GLU A 557 31.31 0.94 -25.43
C GLU A 557 30.67 2.02 -24.54
N GLY A 558 31.28 2.38 -23.41
CA GLY A 558 30.75 3.37 -22.47
C GLY A 558 30.60 4.77 -23.05
N SER A 559 31.35 5.11 -24.10
CA SER A 559 31.14 6.36 -24.85
C SER A 559 29.78 6.43 -25.55
N LEU A 560 29.21 5.29 -25.96
CA LEU A 560 27.87 5.22 -26.57
C LEU A 560 26.78 5.54 -25.53
N LEU A 561 26.93 5.01 -24.31
CA LEU A 561 26.05 5.36 -23.20
C LEU A 561 26.11 6.84 -22.88
N LEU A 562 27.32 7.41 -22.83
CA LEU A 562 27.51 8.82 -22.56
C LEU A 562 26.89 9.71 -23.65
N ASP A 563 27.08 9.36 -24.93
CA ASP A 563 26.44 10.05 -26.06
C ASP A 563 24.93 10.04 -25.94
N LYS A 564 24.35 8.87 -25.63
CA LYS A 564 22.90 8.71 -25.50
C LYS A 564 22.31 9.59 -24.41
N ILE A 565 22.96 9.66 -23.25
CA ILE A 565 22.52 10.46 -22.11
C ILE A 565 22.68 11.96 -22.42
N LEU A 566 23.79 12.36 -23.03
CA LEU A 566 24.03 13.77 -23.41
C LEU A 566 22.99 14.27 -24.40
N ARG A 567 22.59 13.46 -25.38
CA ARG A 567 21.49 13.77 -26.31
C ARG A 567 20.13 13.86 -25.61
N ALA A 568 19.83 12.92 -24.72
CA ALA A 568 18.60 12.93 -23.93
C ALA A 568 18.48 14.21 -23.07
N VAL A 569 19.54 14.55 -22.32
CA VAL A 569 19.65 15.81 -21.57
C VAL A 569 19.63 17.03 -22.51
N GLY A 570 20.22 16.92 -23.69
CA GLY A 570 20.26 17.95 -24.72
C GLY A 570 18.91 18.30 -25.33
N GLY A 571 17.90 17.45 -25.19
CA GLY A 571 16.54 17.75 -25.67
C GLY A 571 15.75 16.57 -26.18
N GLU A 572 16.39 15.42 -26.43
CA GLU A 572 15.72 14.25 -27.03
C GLU A 572 14.75 13.53 -26.08
N SER A 573 14.88 13.68 -24.76
CA SER A 573 13.97 13.07 -23.77
C SER A 573 13.02 14.09 -23.14
N ALA A 574 12.02 13.62 -22.38
CA ALA A 574 11.21 14.49 -21.53
C ALA A 574 12.04 15.11 -20.39
N ARG A 575 11.65 16.31 -19.92
CA ARG A 575 12.37 17.04 -18.86
C ARG A 575 12.38 16.32 -17.52
N GLY A 576 11.29 15.62 -17.19
CA GLY A 576 11.19 14.85 -15.94
C GLY A 576 12.25 13.74 -15.83
N LEU A 577 12.77 13.24 -16.96
CA LEU A 577 13.76 12.16 -16.99
C LEU A 577 15.20 12.63 -16.79
N VAL A 578 15.45 13.94 -16.87
CA VAL A 578 16.81 14.49 -16.74
C VAL A 578 17.41 14.13 -15.39
N GLU A 579 16.61 14.06 -14.33
CA GLU A 579 17.09 13.65 -13.00
C GLU A 579 17.63 12.22 -12.99
N ASN A 580 16.89 11.26 -13.54
CA ASN A 580 17.29 9.86 -13.57
C ASN A 580 18.51 9.64 -14.46
N LEU A 581 18.55 10.31 -15.60
CA LEU A 581 19.68 10.30 -16.53
C LEU A 581 20.96 10.88 -15.89
N SER A 582 20.81 11.89 -15.03
CA SER A 582 21.93 12.52 -14.32
C SER A 582 22.63 11.58 -13.35
N ASP A 583 21.89 10.64 -12.76
CA ASP A 583 22.47 9.65 -11.86
C ASP A 583 23.49 8.77 -12.60
N ILE A 584 23.34 8.56 -13.92
CA ILE A 584 24.31 7.79 -14.71
C ILE A 584 25.62 8.55 -14.90
N PHE A 585 25.60 9.88 -15.09
CA PHE A 585 26.85 10.67 -15.11
C PHE A 585 27.65 10.48 -13.82
N LEU A 586 26.95 10.46 -12.67
CA LEU A 586 27.57 10.23 -11.38
C LEU A 586 28.18 8.83 -11.30
N MET A 587 27.46 7.80 -11.75
CA MET A 587 27.95 6.41 -11.73
C MET A 587 29.15 6.22 -12.66
N LEU A 588 29.14 6.80 -13.86
CA LEU A 588 30.29 6.80 -14.77
C LEU A 588 31.51 7.51 -14.16
N ASN A 589 31.33 8.69 -13.57
CA ASN A 589 32.44 9.44 -12.96
C ASN A 589 32.99 8.77 -11.69
N LYS A 590 32.14 8.06 -10.94
CA LYS A 590 32.53 7.31 -9.76
C LYS A 590 33.31 6.05 -10.10
N HIS A 591 32.80 5.23 -11.01
CA HIS A 591 33.34 3.88 -11.30
C HIS A 591 34.35 3.84 -12.47
N TYR A 592 34.30 4.82 -13.38
CA TYR A 592 35.18 4.91 -14.56
C TYR A 592 35.84 6.31 -14.67
N PRO A 593 36.56 6.78 -13.64
CA PRO A 593 37.08 8.15 -13.56
C PRO A 593 38.17 8.48 -14.60
N GLU A 594 38.83 7.48 -15.16
CA GLU A 594 39.85 7.67 -16.21
C GLU A 594 39.23 7.87 -17.59
N ASN A 595 38.17 7.10 -17.88
CA ASN A 595 37.49 7.11 -19.17
C ASN A 595 36.52 8.30 -19.31
N MET A 596 35.80 8.63 -18.24
CA MET A 596 34.74 9.66 -18.27
C MET A 596 35.24 11.04 -18.77
N PRO A 597 36.38 11.59 -18.30
CA PRO A 597 36.91 12.84 -18.83
C PRO A 597 37.25 12.76 -20.33
N VAL A 598 37.80 11.64 -20.79
CA VAL A 598 38.20 11.45 -22.19
C VAL A 598 36.97 11.46 -23.08
N TRP A 599 35.96 10.64 -22.77
CA TRP A 599 34.72 10.56 -23.54
C TRP A 599 33.95 11.89 -23.54
N MET A 600 33.82 12.52 -22.37
CA MET A 600 33.08 13.78 -22.21
C MET A 600 33.69 14.91 -23.05
N ASN A 601 35.02 15.06 -23.02
CA ASN A 601 35.72 16.07 -23.81
C ASN A 601 35.65 15.76 -25.32
N GLN A 602 35.71 14.48 -25.72
CA GLN A 602 35.59 14.09 -27.13
C GLN A 602 34.21 14.40 -27.71
N LEU A 603 33.13 14.09 -26.99
CA LEU A 603 31.75 14.28 -27.47
C LEU A 603 31.37 15.78 -27.49
N LEU A 604 31.61 16.51 -26.39
CA LEU A 604 31.18 17.91 -26.29
C LEU A 604 32.01 18.91 -27.11
N LYS A 605 33.18 18.49 -27.62
CA LYS A 605 33.98 19.29 -28.56
C LYS A 605 33.29 19.46 -29.92
N GLN A 606 32.35 18.58 -30.29
CA GLN A 606 31.62 18.67 -31.54
C GLN A 606 30.73 19.93 -31.58
N GLU A 607 30.77 20.66 -32.69
CA GLU A 607 29.93 21.85 -32.88
C GLU A 607 28.46 21.45 -33.05
N GLY A 608 27.54 22.23 -32.48
CA GLY A 608 26.10 21.93 -32.51
C GLY A 608 25.61 20.80 -31.58
N TYR A 609 26.51 20.12 -30.87
CA TYR A 609 26.19 19.00 -29.98
C TYR A 609 26.26 19.37 -28.49
N PRO A 610 25.36 18.92 -27.59
CA PRO A 610 24.17 18.11 -27.85
C PRO A 610 22.97 18.96 -28.30
N SER A 611 23.13 20.29 -28.33
CA SER A 611 22.18 21.23 -28.89
C SER A 611 22.93 22.40 -29.53
N PRO A 612 22.42 23.00 -30.63
CA PRO A 612 23.01 24.20 -31.22
C PRO A 612 22.86 25.45 -30.34
N LYS A 613 22.04 25.40 -29.29
CA LYS A 613 21.74 26.55 -28.41
C LYS A 613 22.77 26.77 -27.29
N VAL A 614 23.67 25.82 -27.04
CA VAL A 614 24.68 25.94 -25.97
C VAL A 614 26.01 26.46 -26.48
N THR A 615 26.62 27.38 -25.74
CA THR A 615 27.93 27.95 -26.07
C THR A 615 29.08 27.03 -25.67
N LYS A 616 30.30 27.26 -26.19
CA LYS A 616 31.51 26.54 -25.76
C LYS A 616 31.77 26.71 -24.25
N ALA A 617 31.51 27.91 -23.72
CA ALA A 617 31.65 28.21 -22.29
C ALA A 617 30.65 27.42 -21.43
N ASP A 618 29.38 27.29 -21.86
CA ASP A 618 28.38 26.50 -21.14
C ASP A 618 28.76 25.02 -21.08
N LYS A 619 29.31 24.48 -22.17
CA LYS A 619 29.83 23.11 -22.22
C LYS A 619 31.00 22.92 -21.25
N ASP A 620 31.96 23.85 -21.23
CA ASP A 620 33.12 23.78 -20.33
C ASP A 620 32.71 23.85 -18.85
N ILE A 621 31.72 24.68 -18.51
CA ILE A 621 31.14 24.76 -17.16
C ILE A 621 30.50 23.43 -16.78
N PHE A 622 29.68 22.87 -17.68
CA PHE A 622 29.01 21.59 -17.47
C PHE A 622 30.02 20.45 -17.28
N ILE A 623 31.04 20.34 -18.13
CA ILE A 623 32.11 19.34 -18.02
C ILE A 623 32.80 19.45 -16.66
N LYS A 624 33.23 20.65 -16.28
CA LYS A 624 33.91 20.87 -14.99
C LYS A 624 33.02 20.52 -13.80
N ALA A 625 31.73 20.84 -13.86
CA ALA A 625 30.78 20.54 -12.79
C ALA A 625 30.54 19.02 -12.68
N VAL A 626 30.28 18.33 -13.79
CA VAL A 626 30.06 16.87 -13.81
C VAL A 626 31.29 16.10 -13.33
N LEU A 627 32.48 16.45 -13.81
CA LEU A 627 33.72 15.73 -13.47
C LEU A 627 34.16 15.94 -12.01
N ARG A 628 33.76 17.03 -11.36
CA ARG A 628 34.03 17.28 -9.94
C ARG A 628 33.17 16.42 -9.01
N GLU A 629 31.96 16.07 -9.44
CA GLU A 629 31.00 15.37 -8.59
C GLU A 629 31.09 13.84 -8.74
N LYS A 630 31.46 13.16 -7.66
CA LYS A 630 31.52 11.67 -7.60
C LYS A 630 30.55 11.05 -6.59
N ILE A 631 29.92 11.88 -5.74
CA ILE A 631 29.05 11.43 -4.65
C ILE A 631 27.73 12.23 -4.60
N ASN A 632 27.76 13.55 -4.84
CA ASN A 632 26.60 14.40 -4.61
C ASN A 632 25.52 14.30 -5.72
N LYS A 633 24.54 13.42 -5.50
CA LYS A 633 23.38 13.23 -6.40
C LYS A 633 22.53 14.48 -6.59
N ARG A 634 22.35 15.29 -5.55
CA ARG A 634 21.55 16.53 -5.65
C ARG A 634 22.24 17.51 -6.60
N LYS A 635 23.55 17.70 -6.42
CA LYS A 635 24.31 18.65 -7.23
C LYS A 635 24.38 18.26 -8.70
N ILE A 636 24.60 16.97 -9.01
CA ILE A 636 24.65 16.52 -10.41
C ILE A 636 23.29 16.71 -11.10
N ARG A 637 22.18 16.46 -10.40
CA ARG A 637 20.83 16.68 -10.93
C ARG A 637 20.55 18.16 -11.19
N GLU A 638 20.93 19.05 -10.25
CA GLU A 638 20.82 20.51 -10.44
C GLU A 638 21.62 20.98 -11.67
N VAL A 639 22.87 20.56 -11.79
CA VAL A 639 23.76 20.92 -12.91
C VAL A 639 23.20 20.43 -14.25
N SER A 640 22.72 19.19 -14.32
CA SER A 640 22.12 18.64 -15.53
C SER A 640 20.77 19.26 -15.88
N LYS A 641 19.95 19.62 -14.89
CA LYS A 641 18.72 20.39 -15.11
C LYS A 641 19.03 21.75 -15.73
N GLU A 642 20.00 22.47 -15.16
CA GLU A 642 20.44 23.77 -15.68
C GLU A 642 20.94 23.65 -17.12
N PHE A 643 21.81 22.67 -17.39
CA PHE A 643 22.34 22.41 -18.72
C PHE A 643 21.23 22.03 -19.71
N SER A 644 20.26 21.18 -19.31
CA SER A 644 19.12 20.83 -20.17
C SER A 644 18.26 22.05 -20.51
N LEU A 645 18.02 22.95 -19.55
CA LEU A 645 17.29 24.19 -19.81
C LEU A 645 18.00 25.08 -20.82
N LYS A 646 19.34 25.19 -20.73
CA LYS A 646 20.15 25.90 -21.72
C LYS A 646 20.09 25.26 -23.09
N CYS A 647 20.23 23.93 -23.17
CA CYS A 647 20.11 23.17 -24.43
C CYS A 647 18.75 23.36 -25.11
N ARG A 648 17.68 23.51 -24.35
CA ARG A 648 16.32 23.75 -24.87
C ARG A 648 16.03 25.23 -25.15
N GLY A 649 16.84 26.16 -24.66
CA GLY A 649 16.64 27.60 -24.77
C GLY A 649 15.58 28.16 -23.81
N MET A 650 15.40 27.50 -22.66
CA MET A 650 14.43 27.89 -21.62
C MET A 650 15.10 28.40 -20.34
N PHE A 651 16.42 28.59 -20.35
CA PHE A 651 17.12 29.09 -19.19
C PHE A 651 16.71 30.54 -18.89
N GLY A 652 16.19 30.80 -17.68
CA GLY A 652 15.76 32.14 -17.25
C GLY A 652 14.35 32.56 -17.69
N THR A 653 13.50 31.65 -18.20
CA THR A 653 12.11 31.97 -18.54
C THR A 653 11.14 31.70 -17.39
N GLU A 654 10.03 32.44 -17.28
CA GLU A 654 8.96 32.18 -16.30
C GLU A 654 8.39 30.75 -16.41
N TYR A 655 8.36 30.20 -17.64
CA TYR A 655 7.97 28.81 -17.87
C TYR A 655 8.92 27.81 -17.20
N ALA A 656 10.22 28.08 -17.13
CA ALA A 656 11.17 27.23 -16.40
C ALA A 656 11.03 27.35 -14.87
N ALA A 657 10.57 28.49 -14.36
CA ALA A 657 10.26 28.69 -12.94
C ALA A 657 8.97 27.95 -12.52
N ASN A 658 7.95 27.93 -13.38
CA ASN A 658 6.65 27.30 -13.10
C ASN A 658 6.59 25.79 -13.42
N THR A 659 7.57 25.24 -14.15
CA THR A 659 7.68 23.80 -14.46
C THR A 659 8.77 23.09 -13.67
N GLY A 660 9.22 23.69 -12.56
CA GLY A 660 9.66 22.89 -11.42
C GLY A 660 8.46 22.10 -10.92
N PHE A 661 8.09 21.04 -11.64
CA PHE A 661 7.03 20.15 -11.20
C PHE A 661 7.46 19.48 -9.88
N PRO A 662 6.47 19.23 -9.00
CA PRO A 662 6.62 19.19 -7.54
C PRO A 662 7.61 18.13 -7.01
#